data_AF-A0A235HUZ3-F1
#
_entry.id   AF-A0A235HUZ3-F1
#
_cell.length_a   1.000
_cell.length_b   1.000
_cell.length_c   1.000
_cell.angle_alpha   90.00
_cell.angle_beta   90.00
_cell.angle_gamma   90.00
#
_symmetry.space_group_name_H-M   'P 1'
#
loop_
_entity.id
_entity.type
_entity.pdbx_description
1 polymer ?
#
loop_
_entity_poly.entity_id
_entity_poly.type
_entity_poly.pdbx_seq_one_letter_code
_entity_poly.pdbx_strand_id
1 'polypeptide(L)'
;MAQDNREFIKVNQILGKQASIGPIPAEQLLPWIAIIVVCYVLTNGLLSLGMGWFFATSFWLIISWWILTGKQPHQFLDRWRNPPGTEWCNSNSIYISPIPEYRPWWVRRRYADSQVQIRFKPLIVPNQYGGKSKLMPFQNEVNICCIAEIKKDDREVAALLLDKGNSQYQLVFGFRIAGLHDILHENEVSEFAHSIEEGLKELPPGEKITFCTGCYSDDTESYPLRTDSTRGVPHKRQTPLTALADDCHLKPVSVLLRNEQLRVEQLKEAGSRQIWNQIAFCTWTSDDEAGSQQKDFVGGLIEKFRKFGSWAVELITGNKRIYQEEFFKKLLLQGFQQGFIQWELLLNTKIGLEVTPCNATDLWQWLWNRFNEGAAPPIPQVITLKETETGLELTETLTTDKHICTLLIEGQQGRSACPEHRGDNDRVYLTGKSKVCGVMVVTDPPVGWSNAQEQLKWVWKILAYSYVHDTEAWVEISRSNDFLIQDNLARQAKQSKTARTLAITKGQGRDVGAEIKQEESFEAQRRLYEGTKALHCAPVFLVYRHSAQELTHACNLLANSFETAKVIRERNIAWEIWLQTLPITCKWLLHGGNLSERRITLDTRTVSGIMPLTVPKDIDKQGVEFLTSRGGKPIYVDLFHQQIGRALITGTSGSGKSVLGWRFALEALANNIPVVGMDISASGNSTFKTAIELLGEQGAYYDISSGSSNLLEPPDLRRFDKSERERRMESWKDFIRKALTAIAMGKVENPHLAQRVDALLVKALDVFLKDPEIITRYNRAFEMGWLSPEWQQIPTLPDFVKFCTRERLNLRSFEEIDRQALNQIQNQVSALLASRLGKAIARPSTFSPLPAIKFFALSGLSNEQDAYLMAINAHSACIRNALSHPKSLFIGDELSVLLRKDGFAQIIGETCATGRKEGIAVLLMSQDPDTICECSTGAQIMQNMTYRITGRITSSGIASFQQYLGYPVNIISQNATEAFLPRTSDLYSCWLVETGGRFWRTRFYPGEMMLASVANNQDEREARERVMAQYPDTAKGNLLGLRAFTDAYIPALKENRGFKHIGQEIHQTTALRDWLRPTVSPADRLNQSGASLQEEGDRSENNDGQQAESSLIAS
;
A
#
# COMPACT_ATOMS: atom_id res chain seq x y z
N MET A 1 26.37 20.67 10.96
CA MET A 1 25.76 19.36 10.65
C MET A 1 24.99 19.33 9.33
N ALA A 2 24.64 20.46 8.69
CA ALA A 2 23.98 20.49 7.36
C ALA A 2 24.91 20.24 6.15
N GLN A 3 26.20 19.92 6.36
CA GLN A 3 27.21 19.81 5.29
C GLN A 3 27.36 18.37 4.74
N ASP A 4 26.86 17.35 5.44
CA ASP A 4 27.03 15.93 5.09
C ASP A 4 26.08 15.42 4.00
N ASN A 5 24.96 16.11 3.71
CA ASN A 5 23.95 15.57 2.78
C ASN A 5 24.30 15.74 1.29
N ARG A 6 25.49 16.26 0.98
CA ARG A 6 26.02 16.44 -0.39
C ARG A 6 27.31 15.67 -0.65
N GLU A 7 27.80 14.91 0.32
CA GLU A 7 29.03 14.14 0.15
C GLU A 7 28.74 12.81 -0.55
N PHE A 8 29.51 12.52 -1.60
CA PHE A 8 29.44 11.26 -2.31
C PHE A 8 29.88 10.11 -1.39
N ILE A 9 29.02 9.10 -1.23
CA ILE A 9 29.29 7.94 -0.38
C ILE A 9 29.96 6.87 -1.24
N LYS A 10 31.29 6.79 -1.17
CA LYS A 10 32.10 5.83 -1.93
C LYS A 10 32.11 4.43 -1.29
N VAL A 11 31.79 3.41 -2.08
CA VAL A 11 31.91 1.99 -1.72
C VAL A 11 33.36 1.54 -1.88
N ASN A 12 33.93 0.97 -0.81
CA ASN A 12 35.28 0.42 -0.87
C ASN A 12 35.26 -1.04 -1.37
N GLN A 13 35.39 -1.21 -2.68
CA GLN A 13 35.33 -2.52 -3.34
C GLN A 13 36.53 -3.44 -3.02
N ILE A 14 37.53 -2.95 -2.27
CA ILE A 14 38.71 -3.73 -1.91
C ILE A 14 38.47 -4.64 -0.70
N LEU A 15 37.47 -4.32 0.14
CA LEU A 15 37.13 -5.06 1.35
C LEU A 15 36.86 -6.56 1.13
N GLY A 16 36.25 -6.91 -0.01
CA GLY A 16 35.94 -8.30 -0.36
C GLY A 16 36.99 -9.01 -1.22
N LYS A 17 38.10 -8.35 -1.58
CA LYS A 17 39.11 -8.93 -2.47
C LYS A 17 40.14 -9.71 -1.65
N GLN A 18 40.35 -10.97 -2.02
CA GLN A 18 41.42 -11.78 -1.43
C GLN A 18 42.78 -11.41 -2.04
N ALA A 19 43.83 -11.40 -1.20
CA ALA A 19 45.19 -11.18 -1.67
C ALA A 19 45.68 -12.39 -2.49
N SER A 20 46.22 -12.15 -3.69
CA SER A 20 46.79 -13.21 -4.55
C SER A 20 48.25 -13.49 -4.18
N ILE A 21 48.75 -14.71 -4.35
CA ILE A 21 50.18 -14.99 -4.22
C ILE A 21 50.81 -14.87 -5.61
N GLY A 22 51.40 -13.72 -5.91
CA GLY A 22 51.88 -13.43 -7.28
C GLY A 22 50.71 -13.40 -8.28
N PRO A 23 50.78 -14.06 -9.45
CA PRO A 23 49.67 -14.13 -10.40
C PRO A 23 48.53 -15.08 -9.97
N ILE A 24 48.66 -15.78 -8.84
CA ILE A 24 47.81 -16.92 -8.46
C ILE A 24 46.75 -16.48 -7.44
N PRO A 25 45.44 -16.57 -7.76
CA PRO A 25 44.36 -16.32 -6.79
C PRO A 25 44.40 -17.33 -5.63
N ALA A 26 44.10 -16.88 -4.40
CA ALA A 26 44.13 -17.74 -3.21
C ALA A 26 43.14 -18.93 -3.29
N GLU A 27 41.98 -18.73 -3.92
CA GLU A 27 40.96 -19.76 -4.16
C GLU A 27 41.44 -20.93 -5.03
N GLN A 28 42.53 -20.74 -5.76
CA GLN A 28 43.12 -21.77 -6.63
C GLN A 28 44.09 -22.71 -5.88
N LEU A 29 44.56 -22.33 -4.69
CA LEU A 29 45.56 -23.11 -3.95
C LEU A 29 45.05 -24.50 -3.57
N LEU A 30 43.81 -24.58 -3.08
CA LEU A 30 43.23 -25.83 -2.59
C LEU A 30 42.97 -26.83 -3.75
N PRO A 31 42.38 -26.40 -4.89
CA PRO A 31 42.35 -27.21 -6.12
C PRO A 31 43.74 -27.63 -6.60
N TRP A 32 44.74 -26.75 -6.57
CA TRP A 32 46.09 -27.08 -7.04
C TRP A 32 46.76 -28.12 -6.15
N ILE A 33 46.61 -28.03 -4.83
CA ILE A 33 47.08 -29.06 -3.90
C ILE A 33 46.38 -30.39 -4.20
N ALA A 34 45.06 -30.39 -4.42
CA ALA A 34 44.33 -31.61 -4.78
C ALA A 34 44.84 -32.21 -6.10
N ILE A 35 45.07 -31.39 -7.13
CA ILE A 35 45.66 -31.82 -8.41
C ILE A 35 47.04 -32.44 -8.18
N ILE A 36 47.90 -31.80 -7.38
CA ILE A 36 49.24 -32.31 -7.05
C ILE A 36 49.14 -33.67 -6.35
N VAL A 37 48.27 -33.82 -5.35
CA VAL A 37 48.08 -35.08 -4.63
C VAL A 37 47.59 -36.18 -5.58
N VAL A 38 46.59 -35.90 -6.41
CA VAL A 38 46.05 -36.85 -7.39
C VAL A 38 47.12 -37.25 -8.42
N CYS A 39 47.88 -36.29 -8.94
CA CYS A 39 48.98 -36.54 -9.86
C CYS A 39 50.06 -37.41 -9.24
N TYR A 40 50.41 -37.16 -7.97
CA TYR A 40 51.40 -37.97 -7.25
C TYR A 40 50.93 -39.43 -7.13
N VAL A 41 49.67 -39.63 -6.73
CA VAL A 41 49.07 -40.97 -6.63
C VAL A 41 49.04 -41.66 -7.99
N LEU A 42 48.62 -40.98 -9.06
CA LEU A 42 48.53 -41.59 -10.40
C LEU A 42 49.91 -41.92 -10.98
N THR A 43 50.86 -41.00 -10.92
CA THR A 43 52.16 -41.15 -11.59
C THR A 43 53.14 -42.01 -10.79
N ASN A 44 53.26 -41.78 -9.48
CA ASN A 44 54.23 -42.49 -8.63
C ASN A 44 53.62 -43.67 -7.87
N GLY A 45 52.34 -43.59 -7.50
CA GLY A 45 51.66 -44.68 -6.79
C GLY A 45 51.17 -45.79 -7.71
N LEU A 46 50.49 -45.42 -8.81
CA LEU A 46 49.75 -46.36 -9.65
C LEU A 46 50.53 -46.82 -10.88
N LEU A 47 51.25 -45.91 -11.54
CA LEU A 47 51.94 -46.16 -12.81
C LEU A 47 53.48 -46.23 -12.69
N SER A 48 54.05 -45.89 -11.52
CA SER A 48 55.52 -45.89 -11.27
C SER A 48 56.36 -45.16 -12.32
N LEU A 49 55.83 -44.07 -12.89
CA LEU A 49 56.43 -43.32 -14.01
C LEU A 49 57.57 -42.39 -13.56
N GLY A 50 57.76 -42.19 -12.26
CA GLY A 50 58.82 -41.38 -11.68
C GLY A 50 58.52 -39.88 -11.60
N MET A 51 59.37 -39.14 -10.88
CA MET A 51 59.14 -37.74 -10.49
C MET A 51 59.06 -36.76 -11.67
N GLY A 52 59.73 -37.05 -12.80
CA GLY A 52 59.67 -36.18 -13.98
C GLY A 52 58.25 -36.08 -14.57
N TRP A 53 57.57 -37.23 -14.70
CA TRP A 53 56.18 -37.29 -15.18
C TRP A 53 55.21 -36.68 -14.16
N PHE A 54 55.43 -36.89 -12.87
CA PHE A 54 54.66 -36.23 -11.81
C PHE A 54 54.65 -34.71 -11.96
N PHE A 55 55.83 -34.08 -12.10
CA PHE A 55 55.91 -32.62 -12.24
C PHE A 55 55.29 -32.13 -13.55
N ALA A 56 55.53 -32.82 -14.66
CA ALA A 56 54.98 -32.45 -15.96
C ALA A 56 53.44 -32.51 -15.97
N THR A 57 52.86 -33.61 -15.47
CA THR A 57 51.39 -33.79 -15.40
C THR A 57 50.75 -32.84 -14.41
N SER A 58 51.35 -32.61 -13.25
CA SER A 58 50.85 -31.65 -12.26
C SER A 58 50.85 -30.23 -12.81
N PHE A 59 51.95 -29.81 -13.45
CA PHE A 59 52.06 -28.48 -14.05
C PHE A 59 51.04 -28.28 -15.18
N TRP A 60 50.89 -29.27 -16.06
CA TRP A 60 49.92 -29.21 -17.16
C TRP A 60 48.48 -29.12 -16.65
N LEU A 61 48.08 -29.92 -15.65
CA LEU A 61 46.73 -29.87 -15.09
C LEU A 61 46.46 -28.60 -14.29
N ILE A 62 47.45 -28.08 -13.55
CA ILE A 62 47.34 -26.79 -12.85
C ILE A 62 47.10 -25.65 -13.84
N ILE A 63 47.89 -25.57 -14.93
CA ILE A 63 47.71 -24.54 -15.96
C ILE A 63 46.35 -24.68 -16.64
N SER A 64 45.98 -25.91 -17.02
CA SER A 64 44.70 -26.18 -17.67
C SER A 64 43.52 -25.76 -16.77
N TRP A 65 43.58 -26.12 -15.49
CA TRP A 65 42.59 -25.72 -14.49
C TRP A 65 42.53 -24.20 -14.33
N TRP A 66 43.68 -23.52 -14.27
CA TRP A 66 43.74 -22.08 -14.10
C TRP A 66 43.18 -21.32 -15.31
N ILE A 67 43.47 -21.78 -16.53
CA ILE A 67 42.90 -21.22 -17.77
C ILE A 67 41.36 -21.39 -17.79
N LEU A 68 40.85 -22.54 -17.32
CA LEU A 68 39.41 -22.84 -17.31
C LEU A 68 38.63 -22.08 -16.25
N THR A 69 39.17 -21.95 -15.04
CA THR A 69 38.46 -21.39 -13.88
C THR A 69 38.70 -19.90 -13.67
N GLY A 70 39.81 -19.35 -14.19
CA GLY A 70 40.13 -17.94 -14.13
C GLY A 70 40.18 -17.38 -12.70
N LYS A 71 39.54 -16.22 -12.50
CA LYS A 71 39.52 -15.48 -11.23
C LYS A 71 38.33 -15.82 -10.32
N GLN A 72 37.31 -16.51 -10.83
CA GLN A 72 36.07 -16.83 -10.11
C GLN A 72 35.70 -18.29 -10.38
N PRO A 73 36.28 -19.24 -9.62
CA PRO A 73 36.13 -20.68 -9.88
C PRO A 73 34.68 -21.17 -9.88
N HIS A 74 33.78 -20.56 -9.09
CA HIS A 74 32.36 -20.94 -9.06
C HIS A 74 31.68 -20.82 -10.43
N GLN A 75 32.02 -19.83 -11.26
CA GLN A 75 31.37 -19.66 -12.57
C GLN A 75 31.58 -20.87 -13.50
N PHE A 76 32.68 -21.59 -13.31
CA PHE A 76 32.97 -22.83 -14.02
C PHE A 76 32.38 -24.04 -13.29
N LEU A 77 32.60 -24.14 -11.98
CA LEU A 77 32.13 -25.26 -11.16
C LEU A 77 30.61 -25.41 -11.17
N ASP A 78 29.87 -24.31 -11.10
CA ASP A 78 28.41 -24.32 -11.04
C ASP A 78 27.78 -24.91 -12.31
N ARG A 79 28.46 -24.84 -13.47
CA ARG A 79 27.98 -25.48 -14.72
C ARG A 79 27.88 -27.00 -14.63
N TRP A 80 28.62 -27.60 -13.72
CA TRP A 80 28.64 -29.05 -13.49
C TRP A 80 27.71 -29.48 -12.36
N ARG A 81 27.06 -28.52 -11.67
CA ARG A 81 26.09 -28.80 -10.62
C ARG A 81 24.74 -29.02 -11.27
N ASN A 82 24.37 -30.30 -11.41
CA ASN A 82 23.06 -30.67 -11.90
C ASN A 82 22.00 -30.46 -10.82
N PRO A 83 20.75 -30.17 -11.22
CA PRO A 83 19.65 -30.10 -10.28
C PRO A 83 19.41 -31.49 -9.65
N PRO A 84 18.77 -31.54 -8.47
CA PRO A 84 18.61 -32.77 -7.72
C PRO A 84 17.68 -33.77 -8.45
N GLY A 85 18.26 -34.79 -9.07
CA GLY A 85 17.52 -35.83 -9.78
C GLY A 85 16.96 -35.36 -11.12
N THR A 86 15.88 -35.99 -11.59
CA THR A 86 15.17 -35.55 -12.80
C THR A 86 14.16 -34.45 -12.51
N GLU A 87 13.50 -34.51 -11.35
CA GLU A 87 12.56 -33.50 -10.86
C GLU A 87 12.34 -33.67 -9.34
N TRP A 88 11.81 -32.64 -8.68
CA TRP A 88 11.28 -32.78 -7.33
C TRP A 88 9.94 -33.53 -7.27
N CYS A 89 9.67 -34.18 -6.13
CA CYS A 89 8.36 -34.77 -5.86
C CYS A 89 7.94 -34.61 -4.39
N ASN A 90 6.64 -34.70 -4.14
CA ASN A 90 6.10 -34.80 -2.80
C ASN A 90 6.11 -36.28 -2.35
N SER A 91 6.82 -36.60 -1.27
CA SER A 91 6.88 -37.95 -0.71
C SER A 91 5.88 -38.21 0.42
N ASN A 92 4.90 -37.33 0.64
CA ASN A 92 3.88 -37.46 1.68
C ASN A 92 4.47 -37.78 3.07
N SER A 93 5.43 -36.97 3.51
CA SER A 93 6.05 -37.14 4.81
C SER A 93 5.03 -37.00 5.93
N ILE A 94 5.08 -37.93 6.87
CA ILE A 94 4.41 -37.80 8.16
C ILE A 94 5.20 -36.84 9.04
N TYR A 95 4.51 -36.18 9.96
CA TYR A 95 5.13 -35.39 11.01
C TYR A 95 5.69 -36.31 12.11
N ILE A 96 6.92 -36.03 12.56
CA ILE A 96 7.49 -36.63 13.74
C ILE A 96 7.60 -35.55 14.81
N SER A 97 6.81 -35.69 15.88
CA SER A 97 6.86 -34.74 17.00
C SER A 97 8.27 -34.66 17.59
N PRO A 98 8.82 -33.45 17.78
CA PRO A 98 10.02 -33.22 18.59
C PRO A 98 9.90 -33.74 20.03
N ILE A 99 8.67 -33.93 20.53
CA ILE A 99 8.35 -34.46 21.86
C ILE A 99 7.93 -35.94 21.70
N PRO A 100 8.77 -36.92 22.11
CA PRO A 100 8.47 -38.34 21.91
C PRO A 100 7.14 -38.80 22.51
N GLU A 101 6.67 -38.16 23.59
CA GLU A 101 5.42 -38.47 24.27
C GLU A 101 4.17 -38.20 23.44
N TYR A 102 4.26 -37.39 22.40
CA TYR A 102 3.15 -37.11 21.49
C TYR A 102 3.22 -37.95 20.21
N ARG A 103 4.32 -38.68 19.98
CA ARG A 103 4.44 -39.58 18.81
C ARG A 103 3.49 -40.78 18.95
N PRO A 104 2.82 -41.24 17.88
CA PRO A 104 2.12 -42.53 17.89
C PRO A 104 3.06 -43.71 18.22
N TRP A 105 2.55 -44.78 18.84
CA TRP A 105 3.34 -45.95 19.23
C TRP A 105 4.19 -46.54 18.09
N TRP A 106 3.62 -46.61 16.88
CA TRP A 106 4.31 -47.14 15.71
C TRP A 106 5.44 -46.23 15.20
N VAL A 107 5.32 -44.90 15.36
CA VAL A 107 6.39 -43.93 15.04
C VAL A 107 7.54 -44.08 16.04
N ARG A 108 7.21 -44.17 17.34
CA ARG A 108 8.22 -44.35 18.42
C ARG A 108 9.06 -45.62 18.24
N ARG A 109 8.45 -46.70 17.75
CA ARG A 109 9.18 -47.96 17.50
C ARG A 109 10.13 -47.87 16.30
N ARG A 110 9.82 -46.99 15.33
CA ARG A 110 10.50 -46.92 14.03
C ARG A 110 11.61 -45.89 13.97
N TYR A 111 11.51 -44.81 14.73
CA TYR A 111 12.46 -43.68 14.70
C TYR A 111 13.01 -43.41 16.09
N ALA A 112 14.30 -43.06 16.15
CA ALA A 112 14.96 -42.69 17.41
C ALA A 112 14.37 -41.38 17.98
N ASP A 113 14.43 -41.20 19.30
CA ASP A 113 13.92 -40.00 19.97
C ASP A 113 14.61 -38.72 19.45
N SER A 114 15.90 -38.79 19.13
CA SER A 114 16.66 -37.66 18.54
C SER A 114 16.33 -37.37 17.08
N GLN A 115 15.60 -38.24 16.39
CA GLN A 115 15.26 -38.07 14.98
C GLN A 115 13.92 -37.36 14.84
N VAL A 116 13.95 -36.13 14.31
CA VAL A 116 12.77 -35.28 14.09
C VAL A 116 12.46 -35.14 12.59
N GLN A 117 13.47 -35.28 11.72
CA GLN A 117 13.28 -35.32 10.26
C GLN A 117 13.55 -36.70 9.64
N ILE A 118 12.81 -36.99 8.58
CA ILE A 118 12.95 -38.21 7.77
C ILE A 118 13.62 -37.83 6.44
N ARG A 119 14.77 -38.45 6.14
CA ARG A 119 15.33 -38.40 4.79
C ARG A 119 14.72 -39.49 3.92
N PHE A 120 14.05 -39.10 2.85
CA PHE A 120 13.40 -40.02 1.92
C PHE A 120 14.35 -40.50 0.82
N LYS A 121 14.19 -41.76 0.40
CA LYS A 121 14.91 -42.28 -0.77
C LYS A 121 14.32 -41.69 -2.06
N PRO A 122 15.13 -41.48 -3.10
CA PRO A 122 14.63 -41.04 -4.41
C PRO A 122 13.61 -42.02 -4.97
N LEU A 123 12.52 -41.50 -5.55
CA LEU A 123 11.50 -42.31 -6.22
C LEU A 123 11.92 -42.57 -7.67
N ILE A 124 11.98 -43.84 -8.06
CA ILE A 124 12.39 -44.23 -9.41
C ILE A 124 11.15 -44.66 -10.20
N VAL A 125 10.80 -43.92 -11.25
CA VAL A 125 9.63 -44.19 -12.10
C VAL A 125 10.06 -44.47 -13.54
N PRO A 126 9.36 -45.36 -14.28
CA PRO A 126 9.64 -45.56 -15.70
C PRO A 126 9.28 -44.30 -16.50
N ASN A 127 10.16 -43.93 -17.42
CA ASN A 127 10.01 -42.80 -18.35
C ASN A 127 9.23 -43.26 -19.60
N GLN A 128 8.44 -42.36 -20.19
CA GLN A 128 7.77 -42.52 -21.49
C GLN A 128 8.70 -42.97 -22.63
N TYR A 129 9.99 -42.64 -22.59
CA TYR A 129 11.00 -43.04 -23.57
C TYR A 129 11.73 -44.36 -23.23
N GLY A 130 11.19 -45.19 -22.33
CA GLY A 130 11.76 -46.50 -21.99
C GLY A 130 12.93 -46.49 -20.99
N GLY A 131 13.20 -45.36 -20.34
CA GLY A 131 14.22 -45.19 -19.29
C GLY A 131 13.66 -45.19 -17.85
N LYS A 132 14.49 -44.84 -16.86
CA LYS A 132 14.08 -44.62 -15.45
C LYS A 132 14.33 -43.16 -15.06
N SER A 133 13.28 -42.44 -14.63
CA SER A 133 13.37 -41.10 -14.05
C SER A 133 13.53 -41.19 -12.53
N LYS A 134 14.38 -40.33 -11.96
CA LYS A 134 14.73 -40.33 -10.53
C LYS A 134 14.20 -39.05 -9.89
N LEU A 135 13.04 -39.13 -9.26
CA LEU A 135 12.40 -38.01 -8.58
C LEU A 135 12.94 -37.84 -7.17
N MET A 136 13.33 -36.63 -6.81
CA MET A 136 13.91 -36.29 -5.51
C MET A 136 12.86 -35.70 -4.57
N PRO A 137 12.67 -36.25 -3.36
CA PRO A 137 11.74 -35.69 -2.39
C PRO A 137 12.11 -34.26 -2.01
N PHE A 138 11.21 -33.29 -2.23
CA PHE A 138 11.47 -31.88 -1.89
C PHE A 138 11.70 -31.67 -0.38
N GLN A 139 11.06 -32.52 0.44
CA GLN A 139 11.25 -32.52 1.90
C GLN A 139 12.71 -32.68 2.33
N ASN A 140 13.57 -33.29 1.50
CA ASN A 140 14.99 -33.45 1.81
C ASN A 140 15.80 -32.14 1.65
N GLU A 141 15.25 -31.12 0.99
CA GLU A 141 15.93 -29.84 0.73
C GLU A 141 15.66 -28.77 1.80
N VAL A 142 14.72 -29.02 2.71
CA VAL A 142 14.28 -28.09 3.76
C VAL A 142 14.57 -28.63 5.16
N ASN A 143 14.75 -27.73 6.12
CA ASN A 143 15.11 -28.04 7.51
C ASN A 143 13.98 -27.81 8.50
N ILE A 144 12.81 -27.33 8.05
CA ILE A 144 11.68 -27.04 8.94
C ILE A 144 11.15 -28.31 9.61
N CYS A 145 10.92 -28.21 10.91
CA CYS A 145 10.22 -29.22 11.71
C CYS A 145 8.76 -28.82 11.92
N CYS A 146 8.52 -27.66 12.53
CA CYS A 146 7.19 -27.10 12.83
C CYS A 146 7.31 -25.61 13.16
N ILE A 147 6.18 -24.97 13.46
CA ILE A 147 6.15 -23.62 14.01
C ILE A 147 6.24 -23.72 15.54
N ALA A 148 7.11 -22.92 16.15
CA ALA A 148 7.19 -22.78 17.60
C ALA A 148 6.53 -21.46 18.02
N GLU A 149 5.69 -21.52 19.05
CA GLU A 149 5.02 -20.37 19.67
C GLU A 149 5.47 -20.25 21.13
N ILE A 150 5.76 -19.04 21.57
CA ILE A 150 6.29 -18.75 22.90
C ILE A 150 5.40 -17.68 23.52
N LYS A 151 4.75 -18.04 24.63
CA LYS A 151 3.87 -17.17 25.42
C LYS A 151 4.49 -16.92 26.79
N LYS A 152 5.13 -15.77 26.94
CA LYS A 152 5.91 -15.40 28.14
C LYS A 152 5.84 -13.88 28.35
N ASP A 153 5.76 -13.42 29.60
CA ASP A 153 5.73 -11.99 29.95
C ASP A 153 4.64 -11.18 29.20
N ASP A 154 3.42 -11.73 29.08
CA ASP A 154 2.31 -11.17 28.28
C ASP A 154 2.61 -10.96 26.78
N ARG A 155 3.69 -11.58 26.27
CA ARG A 155 4.06 -11.56 24.85
C ARG A 155 3.80 -12.91 24.21
N GLU A 156 3.31 -12.86 22.98
CA GLU A 156 3.11 -14.03 22.12
C GLU A 156 3.96 -13.87 20.85
N VAL A 157 4.91 -14.79 20.67
CA VAL A 157 5.90 -14.73 19.58
C VAL A 157 5.97 -16.09 18.89
N ALA A 158 6.10 -16.08 17.56
CA ALA A 158 6.31 -17.31 16.79
C ALA A 158 7.65 -17.33 16.05
N ALA A 159 8.16 -18.54 15.82
CA ALA A 159 9.37 -18.81 15.06
C ALA A 159 9.22 -20.09 14.22
N LEU A 160 9.97 -20.17 13.12
CA LEU A 160 10.16 -21.41 12.38
C LEU A 160 11.26 -22.22 13.07
N LEU A 161 10.94 -23.43 13.54
CA LEU A 161 11.92 -24.32 14.17
C LEU A 161 12.57 -25.22 13.10
N LEU A 162 13.88 -25.10 12.94
CA LEU A 162 14.67 -25.83 11.95
C LEU A 162 15.63 -26.83 12.63
N ASP A 163 15.78 -28.01 12.04
CA ASP A 163 16.76 -29.03 12.42
C ASP A 163 18.00 -28.96 11.51
N LYS A 164 19.15 -28.61 12.09
CA LYS A 164 20.45 -28.53 11.42
C LYS A 164 21.16 -29.89 11.38
N GLY A 165 20.61 -30.90 12.04
CA GLY A 165 21.24 -32.19 12.29
C GLY A 165 22.15 -32.17 13.52
N ASN A 166 22.63 -33.33 13.96
CA ASN A 166 23.50 -33.49 15.13
C ASN A 166 22.94 -32.88 16.43
N SER A 167 21.60 -32.82 16.57
CA SER A 167 20.89 -32.19 17.71
C SER A 167 21.10 -30.67 17.84
N GLN A 168 21.47 -29.99 16.74
CA GLN A 168 21.50 -28.53 16.66
C GLN A 168 20.20 -28.02 16.04
N TYR A 169 19.61 -27.01 16.67
CA TYR A 169 18.39 -26.38 16.20
C TYR A 169 18.62 -24.90 15.90
N GLN A 170 17.83 -24.38 14.97
CA GLN A 170 17.81 -22.95 14.65
C GLN A 170 16.37 -22.46 14.71
N LEU A 171 16.17 -21.31 15.34
CA LEU A 171 14.91 -20.57 15.34
C LEU A 171 15.02 -19.42 14.36
N VAL A 172 14.03 -19.27 13.49
CA VAL A 172 13.93 -18.15 12.56
C VAL A 172 12.71 -17.30 12.93
N PHE A 173 12.95 -16.10 13.44
CA PHE A 173 11.93 -15.14 13.82
C PHE A 173 11.61 -14.22 12.64
N GLY A 174 10.32 -14.01 12.36
CA GLY A 174 9.85 -13.04 11.36
C GLY A 174 9.43 -11.74 12.01
N PHE A 175 9.85 -10.61 11.43
CA PHE A 175 9.49 -9.27 11.86
C PHE A 175 8.93 -8.50 10.67
N ARG A 176 7.67 -8.08 10.73
CA ARG A 176 7.10 -7.12 9.77
C ARG A 176 7.76 -5.76 9.99
N ILE A 177 8.10 -5.08 8.90
CA ILE A 177 8.81 -3.80 8.96
C ILE A 177 7.91 -2.73 8.34
N ALA A 178 7.73 -1.60 9.02
CA ALA A 178 6.99 -0.46 8.44
C ALA A 178 7.76 0.25 7.31
N GLY A 179 9.09 0.13 7.32
CA GLY A 179 9.98 0.71 6.34
C GLY A 179 10.21 2.21 6.49
N LEU A 180 11.11 2.72 5.64
CA LEU A 180 11.39 4.14 5.50
C LEU A 180 10.47 4.74 4.42
N HIS A 181 9.89 5.90 4.70
CA HIS A 181 9.10 6.60 3.70
C HIS A 181 9.99 7.05 2.53
N ASP A 182 9.46 7.07 1.31
CA ASP A 182 10.21 7.43 0.11
C ASP A 182 10.51 8.93 -0.02
N ILE A 183 9.84 9.79 0.76
CA ILE A 183 10.14 11.23 0.86
C ILE A 183 10.50 11.57 2.32
N LEU A 184 11.76 11.29 2.69
CA LEU A 184 12.33 11.66 4.00
C LEU A 184 12.73 13.14 4.07
N HIS A 185 12.55 13.74 5.24
CA HIS A 185 13.13 15.04 5.59
C HIS A 185 14.66 14.94 5.74
N GLU A 186 15.38 16.04 5.58
CA GLU A 186 16.86 16.02 5.64
C GLU A 186 17.40 15.49 6.97
N ASN A 187 16.78 15.88 8.10
CA ASN A 187 17.16 15.38 9.42
C ASN A 187 16.93 13.87 9.56
N GLU A 188 15.80 13.36 9.07
CA GLU A 188 15.47 11.92 9.09
C GLU A 188 16.51 11.11 8.29
N VAL A 189 16.97 11.62 7.14
CA VAL A 189 17.97 10.93 6.32
C VAL A 189 19.26 10.69 7.10
N SER A 190 19.79 11.72 7.76
CA SER A 190 21.03 11.60 8.54
C SER A 190 20.86 10.71 9.76
N GLU A 191 19.74 10.82 10.48
CA GLU A 191 19.42 10.00 11.65
C GLU A 191 19.29 8.51 11.28
N PHE A 192 18.56 8.18 10.22
CA PHE A 192 18.41 6.79 9.78
C PHE A 192 19.71 6.20 9.24
N ALA A 193 20.48 6.95 8.44
CA ALA A 193 21.76 6.48 7.95
C ALA A 193 22.72 6.14 9.10
N HIS A 194 22.79 7.01 10.12
CA HIS A 194 23.61 6.77 11.30
C HIS A 194 23.11 5.60 12.15
N SER A 195 21.79 5.52 12.40
CA SER A 195 21.19 4.45 13.22
C SER A 195 21.37 3.07 12.58
N ILE A 196 21.23 2.97 11.26
CA ILE A 196 21.51 1.73 10.52
C ILE A 196 22.99 1.35 10.63
N GLU A 197 23.90 2.31 10.48
CA GLU A 197 25.33 2.05 10.62
C GLU A 197 25.67 1.51 12.02
N GLU A 198 25.22 2.18 13.08
CA GLU A 198 25.49 1.79 14.47
C GLU A 198 24.83 0.45 14.82
N GLY A 199 23.57 0.25 14.44
CA GLY A 199 22.88 -1.01 14.70
C GLY A 199 23.54 -2.20 14.01
N LEU A 200 24.01 -2.06 12.76
CA LEU A 200 24.67 -3.17 12.07
C LEU A 200 26.07 -3.50 12.62
N LYS A 201 26.71 -2.60 13.39
CA LYS A 201 27.92 -2.93 14.17
C LYS A 201 27.64 -3.94 15.27
N GLU A 202 26.42 -4.03 15.78
CA GLU A 202 26.01 -4.90 16.89
C GLU A 202 25.43 -6.26 16.44
N LEU A 203 25.51 -6.60 15.14
CA LEU A 203 25.04 -7.91 14.64
C LEU A 203 25.69 -9.09 15.40
N PRO A 204 24.89 -10.05 15.90
CA PRO A 204 25.40 -11.23 16.58
C PRO A 204 26.32 -12.06 15.66
N PRO A 205 27.48 -12.52 16.16
CA PRO A 205 28.37 -13.36 15.38
C PRO A 205 27.74 -14.74 15.11
N GLY A 206 27.93 -15.26 13.90
CA GLY A 206 27.39 -16.58 13.51
C GLY A 206 25.91 -16.58 13.11
N GLU A 207 25.19 -15.49 13.36
CA GLU A 207 23.78 -15.31 12.95
C GLU A 207 23.64 -14.41 11.73
N LYS A 208 22.43 -14.41 11.16
CA LYS A 208 22.09 -13.64 9.97
C LYS A 208 20.74 -12.96 10.09
N ILE A 209 20.62 -11.82 9.41
CA ILE A 209 19.36 -11.12 9.18
C ILE A 209 19.11 -11.03 7.68
N THR A 210 17.90 -11.38 7.25
CA THR A 210 17.50 -11.35 5.84
C THR A 210 16.31 -10.43 5.66
N PHE A 211 16.52 -9.34 4.94
CA PHE A 211 15.47 -8.40 4.56
C PHE A 211 14.85 -8.84 3.23
N CYS A 212 13.53 -8.94 3.21
CA CYS A 212 12.75 -9.25 2.02
C CYS A 212 11.73 -8.14 1.77
N THR A 213 11.80 -7.54 0.58
CA THR A 213 10.78 -6.59 0.09
C THR A 213 10.27 -7.07 -1.25
N GLY A 214 8.96 -7.33 -1.33
CA GLY A 214 8.31 -7.76 -2.56
C GLY A 214 7.31 -6.73 -3.06
N CYS A 215 7.24 -6.56 -4.38
CA CYS A 215 6.15 -5.88 -5.07
C CYS A 215 5.38 -6.88 -5.93
N TYR A 216 4.06 -6.94 -5.75
CA TYR A 216 3.20 -7.93 -6.41
C TYR A 216 2.00 -7.26 -7.07
N SER A 217 1.71 -7.66 -8.30
CA SER A 217 0.49 -7.23 -9.00
C SER A 217 -0.71 -7.96 -8.41
N ASP A 218 -1.42 -7.32 -7.49
CA ASP A 218 -2.54 -7.92 -6.78
C ASP A 218 -3.64 -6.88 -6.50
N ASP A 219 -4.88 -7.35 -6.42
CA ASP A 219 -6.11 -6.60 -6.17
C ASP A 219 -7.17 -7.39 -5.38
N THR A 220 -7.04 -8.72 -5.34
CA THR A 220 -7.93 -9.68 -4.69
C THR A 220 -7.25 -10.35 -3.49
N GLU A 221 -7.95 -11.34 -2.94
CA GLU A 221 -7.81 -11.84 -1.58
C GLU A 221 -6.51 -12.64 -1.33
N SER A 222 -5.50 -11.96 -0.76
CA SER A 222 -4.50 -12.62 0.10
C SER A 222 -4.87 -12.30 1.57
N TYR A 223 -5.47 -13.28 2.27
CA TYR A 223 -6.26 -13.18 3.52
C TYR A 223 -5.70 -12.28 4.69
N PRO A 224 -6.56 -11.78 5.62
CA PRO A 224 -6.20 -10.87 6.70
C PRO A 224 -5.73 -11.63 7.96
N LEU A 225 -4.74 -11.08 8.66
CA LEU A 225 -4.53 -11.42 10.06
C LEU A 225 -5.23 -10.37 10.93
N ARG A 226 -6.18 -10.84 11.74
CA ARG A 226 -7.01 -10.07 12.68
C ARG A 226 -6.16 -9.07 13.47
N THR A 227 -6.53 -7.79 13.44
CA THR A 227 -7.21 -7.10 14.55
C THR A 227 -6.62 -7.39 15.92
N ASP A 228 -5.51 -6.73 16.21
CA ASP A 228 -5.43 -5.96 17.45
C ASP A 228 -4.98 -4.53 17.15
N SER A 229 -5.46 -3.61 17.96
CA SER A 229 -5.32 -2.17 17.82
C SER A 229 -3.86 -1.73 17.63
N THR A 230 -3.44 -1.39 16.40
CA THR A 230 -2.96 -0.04 16.02
C THR A 230 -2.21 0.06 14.68
N ARG A 231 -1.72 -1.00 14.01
CA ARG A 231 -0.73 -0.78 12.91
C ARG A 231 -0.78 -1.63 11.62
N GLY A 232 -1.88 -2.31 11.30
CA GLY A 232 -2.03 -3.01 10.00
C GLY A 232 -3.21 -2.51 9.17
N VAL A 233 -2.97 -2.21 7.88
CA VAL A 233 -3.99 -1.90 6.85
C VAL A 233 -4.07 -3.08 5.86
N PRO A 234 -5.25 -3.61 5.51
CA PRO A 234 -5.37 -4.58 4.43
C PRO A 234 -5.37 -3.87 3.05
N HIS A 235 -4.39 -4.14 2.19
CA HIS A 235 -4.23 -3.58 0.82
C HIS A 235 -5.23 -4.10 -0.24
N LYS A 236 -6.42 -4.54 0.17
CA LYS A 236 -7.41 -5.28 -0.63
C LYS A 236 -8.48 -4.33 -1.16
N ARG A 237 -8.64 -4.19 -2.49
CA ARG A 237 -9.60 -3.21 -3.05
C ARG A 237 -10.90 -3.83 -3.58
N GLN A 238 -10.87 -5.04 -4.14
CA GLN A 238 -12.07 -5.65 -4.72
C GLN A 238 -13.15 -6.00 -3.68
N THR A 239 -12.77 -6.55 -2.52
CA THR A 239 -13.74 -6.91 -1.47
C THR A 239 -14.43 -5.69 -0.87
N PRO A 240 -13.73 -4.62 -0.43
CA PRO A 240 -14.40 -3.42 0.06
C PRO A 240 -15.26 -2.75 -1.00
N LEU A 241 -14.82 -2.70 -2.27
CA LEU A 241 -15.66 -2.17 -3.34
C LEU A 241 -16.92 -3.01 -3.56
N THR A 242 -16.84 -4.34 -3.41
CA THR A 242 -18.01 -5.23 -3.55
C THR A 242 -19.02 -4.95 -2.45
N ALA A 243 -18.56 -4.89 -1.19
CA ALA A 243 -19.40 -4.51 -0.07
C ALA A 243 -20.03 -3.12 -0.27
N LEU A 244 -19.23 -2.11 -0.65
CA LEU A 244 -19.74 -0.76 -0.94
C LEU A 244 -20.77 -0.73 -2.06
N ALA A 245 -20.58 -1.51 -3.13
CA ALA A 245 -21.51 -1.55 -4.24
C ALA A 245 -22.82 -2.29 -3.89
N ASP A 246 -22.74 -3.35 -3.09
CA ASP A 246 -23.90 -4.17 -2.69
C ASP A 246 -24.74 -3.50 -1.60
N ASP A 247 -24.09 -2.84 -0.63
CA ASP A 247 -24.75 -2.11 0.46
C ASP A 247 -25.29 -0.73 0.01
N CYS A 248 -24.87 -0.23 -1.15
CA CYS A 248 -25.31 1.06 -1.67
C CYS A 248 -26.76 0.99 -2.21
N HIS A 249 -27.64 1.78 -1.59
CA HIS A 249 -29.04 1.91 -2.02
C HIS A 249 -29.20 2.67 -3.36
N LEU A 250 -28.24 3.51 -3.72
CA LEU A 250 -28.26 4.30 -4.96
C LEU A 250 -27.72 3.48 -6.14
N LYS A 251 -28.63 2.93 -6.96
CA LYS A 251 -28.26 2.06 -8.10
C LYS A 251 -27.25 2.70 -9.07
N PRO A 252 -27.34 3.98 -9.46
CA PRO A 252 -26.32 4.58 -10.32
C PRO A 252 -24.93 4.61 -9.66
N VAL A 253 -24.83 4.93 -8.36
CA VAL A 253 -23.58 4.93 -7.61
C VAL A 253 -23.00 3.51 -7.53
N SER A 254 -23.84 2.50 -7.25
CA SER A 254 -23.44 1.09 -7.25
C SER A 254 -22.83 0.68 -8.60
N VAL A 255 -23.43 1.08 -9.73
CA VAL A 255 -22.87 0.81 -11.08
C VAL A 255 -21.53 1.51 -11.30
N LEU A 256 -21.39 2.77 -10.88
CA LEU A 256 -20.11 3.49 -10.98
C LEU A 256 -19.00 2.82 -10.14
N LEU A 257 -19.33 2.30 -8.96
CA LEU A 257 -18.39 1.53 -8.13
C LEU A 257 -18.01 0.19 -8.78
N ARG A 258 -18.95 -0.51 -9.42
CA ARG A 258 -18.66 -1.73 -10.20
C ARG A 258 -17.76 -1.41 -11.40
N ASN A 259 -17.91 -0.26 -12.03
CA ASN A 259 -16.98 0.19 -13.07
C ASN A 259 -15.59 0.52 -12.51
N GLU A 260 -15.49 1.07 -11.30
CA GLU A 260 -14.21 1.23 -10.60
C GLU A 260 -13.55 -0.13 -10.28
N GLN A 261 -14.32 -1.15 -9.87
CA GLN A 261 -13.81 -2.50 -9.64
C GLN A 261 -13.12 -3.08 -10.88
N LEU A 262 -13.78 -2.97 -12.04
CA LEU A 262 -13.21 -3.39 -13.33
C LEU A 262 -11.92 -2.61 -13.63
N ARG A 263 -11.90 -1.30 -13.33
CA ARG A 263 -10.71 -0.47 -13.54
C ARG A 263 -9.54 -0.92 -12.66
N VAL A 264 -9.79 -1.28 -11.41
CA VAL A 264 -8.77 -1.80 -10.48
C VAL A 264 -8.19 -3.13 -10.99
N GLU A 265 -9.04 -4.02 -11.51
CA GLU A 265 -8.62 -5.30 -12.11
C GLU A 265 -7.70 -5.08 -13.32
N GLN A 266 -8.07 -4.17 -14.23
CA GLN A 266 -7.23 -3.79 -15.37
C GLN A 266 -5.87 -3.23 -14.93
N LEU A 267 -5.82 -2.43 -13.85
CA LEU A 267 -4.57 -1.86 -13.34
C LEU A 267 -3.67 -2.93 -12.71
N LYS A 268 -4.26 -3.98 -12.12
CA LYS A 268 -3.55 -5.16 -11.61
C LYS A 268 -2.97 -5.98 -12.76
N GLU A 269 -3.76 -6.28 -13.78
CA GLU A 269 -3.28 -7.00 -14.98
C GLU A 269 -2.15 -6.25 -15.70
N ALA A 270 -2.23 -4.92 -15.76
CA ALA A 270 -1.19 -4.07 -16.33
C ALA A 270 0.06 -3.94 -15.44
N GLY A 271 0.06 -4.48 -14.22
CA GLY A 271 1.14 -4.33 -13.23
C GLY A 271 1.34 -2.89 -12.72
N SER A 272 0.36 -2.02 -12.94
CA SER A 272 0.39 -0.62 -12.49
C SER A 272 -0.03 -0.46 -11.03
N ARG A 273 -0.93 -1.33 -10.55
CA ARG A 273 -1.29 -1.45 -9.13
C ARG A 273 -0.47 -2.57 -8.50
N GLN A 274 0.36 -2.25 -7.51
CA GLN A 274 1.21 -3.24 -6.85
C GLN A 274 1.13 -3.13 -5.34
N ILE A 275 1.01 -4.27 -4.66
CA ILE A 275 1.07 -4.36 -3.21
C ILE A 275 2.52 -4.57 -2.80
N TRP A 276 2.97 -3.81 -1.79
CA TRP A 276 4.31 -3.89 -1.25
C TRP A 276 4.30 -4.56 0.12
N ASN A 277 5.21 -5.50 0.35
CA ASN A 277 5.36 -6.17 1.63
C ASN A 277 6.84 -6.20 2.05
N GLN A 278 7.11 -5.93 3.33
CA GLN A 278 8.45 -5.92 3.91
C GLN A 278 8.50 -6.79 5.17
N ILE A 279 9.45 -7.73 5.20
CA ILE A 279 9.69 -8.62 6.33
C ILE A 279 11.19 -8.82 6.53
N ALA A 280 11.63 -8.90 7.78
CA ALA A 280 12.96 -9.36 8.17
C ALA A 280 12.87 -10.74 8.81
N PHE A 281 13.77 -11.63 8.43
CA PHE A 281 13.98 -12.91 9.11
C PHE A 281 15.30 -12.87 9.87
N CYS A 282 15.25 -13.13 11.17
CA CYS A 282 16.43 -13.14 12.04
C CYS A 282 16.64 -14.55 12.59
N THR A 283 17.87 -15.03 12.57
CA THR A 283 18.20 -16.37 13.06
C THR A 283 18.74 -16.33 14.48
N TRP A 284 18.48 -17.41 15.22
CA TRP A 284 19.19 -17.76 16.43
C TRP A 284 19.46 -19.26 16.43
N THR A 285 20.72 -19.65 16.64
CA THR A 285 21.18 -21.03 16.55
C THR A 285 21.66 -21.50 17.92
N SER A 286 21.19 -22.68 18.34
CA SER A 286 21.69 -23.31 19.56
C SER A 286 23.05 -23.98 19.27
N ASP A 287 24.16 -23.25 19.41
CA ASP A 287 25.52 -23.80 19.22
C ASP A 287 26.37 -23.70 20.50
N ASP A 288 26.99 -24.82 20.89
CA ASP A 288 27.90 -24.96 22.05
C ASP A 288 29.29 -24.29 21.80
N GLU A 289 29.64 -23.92 20.56
CA GLU A 289 31.01 -23.54 20.18
C GLU A 289 31.21 -22.05 19.81
N ALA A 290 30.16 -21.24 19.70
CA ALA A 290 30.26 -19.85 19.18
C ALA A 290 30.49 -18.77 20.25
N GLY A 291 31.08 -19.11 21.39
CA GLY A 291 31.21 -18.21 22.55
C GLY A 291 32.55 -18.29 23.30
N SER A 292 33.69 -18.42 22.62
CA SER A 292 35.01 -18.50 23.27
C SER A 292 35.56 -17.19 23.84
N GLN A 293 34.74 -16.11 23.94
CA GLN A 293 35.18 -14.84 24.54
C GLN A 293 34.30 -14.25 25.65
N GLN A 294 33.22 -14.91 26.06
CA GLN A 294 32.53 -14.52 27.30
C GLN A 294 32.36 -15.76 28.17
N LYS A 295 33.28 -15.91 29.12
CA LYS A 295 33.17 -16.89 30.20
C LYS A 295 31.92 -16.57 31.00
N ASP A 296 30.84 -17.26 30.71
CA ASP A 296 29.77 -17.51 31.67
C ASP A 296 29.64 -19.01 31.94
N PHE A 297 29.40 -19.28 33.21
CA PHE A 297 29.55 -20.51 34.00
C PHE A 297 28.80 -21.77 33.49
N VAL A 298 28.19 -21.73 32.30
CA VAL A 298 27.13 -22.67 31.85
C VAL A 298 27.54 -23.55 30.66
N GLY A 299 28.46 -23.11 29.79
CA GLY A 299 29.00 -23.96 28.70
C GLY A 299 29.69 -25.23 29.23
N GLY A 300 30.33 -25.12 30.40
CA GLY A 300 30.96 -26.25 31.09
C GLY A 300 29.96 -27.26 31.70
N LEU A 301 28.66 -26.95 31.76
CA LEU A 301 27.61 -27.84 32.25
C LEU A 301 26.97 -28.64 31.12
N ILE A 302 26.73 -28.04 29.95
CA ILE A 302 26.19 -28.72 28.76
C ILE A 302 27.22 -29.76 28.24
N GLU A 303 28.50 -29.40 28.24
CA GLU A 303 29.58 -30.32 27.85
C GLU A 303 29.79 -31.47 28.87
N LYS A 304 29.61 -31.20 30.17
CA LYS A 304 29.67 -32.22 31.24
C LYS A 304 28.47 -33.18 31.20
N PHE A 305 27.27 -32.70 30.86
CA PHE A 305 26.09 -33.55 30.70
C PHE A 305 26.17 -34.45 29.46
N ARG A 306 26.82 -34.01 28.38
CA ARG A 306 26.97 -34.81 27.15
C ARG A 306 28.08 -35.87 27.23
N LYS A 307 29.26 -35.51 27.77
CA LYS A 307 30.44 -36.41 27.83
C LYS A 307 30.41 -37.39 29.01
N PHE A 308 29.75 -37.06 30.12
CA PHE A 308 29.65 -37.95 31.29
C PHE A 308 28.26 -38.62 31.42
N GLY A 309 27.20 -38.02 30.87
CA GLY A 309 25.83 -38.53 30.99
C GLY A 309 25.46 -39.65 30.03
N SER A 310 25.99 -39.66 28.80
CA SER A 310 25.64 -40.69 27.81
C SER A 310 26.13 -42.09 28.17
N TRP A 311 27.31 -42.22 28.81
CA TRP A 311 27.88 -43.52 29.16
C TRP A 311 27.44 -44.05 30.54
N ALA A 312 27.22 -43.18 31.54
CA ALA A 312 26.87 -43.60 32.90
C ALA A 312 25.36 -43.72 33.17
N VAL A 313 24.51 -42.98 32.42
CA VAL A 313 23.06 -42.92 32.68
C VAL A 313 22.27 -43.92 31.82
N GLU A 314 22.80 -44.35 30.66
CA GLU A 314 22.19 -45.40 29.83
C GLU A 314 22.08 -46.76 30.52
N LEU A 315 22.87 -47.00 31.57
CA LEU A 315 22.89 -48.25 32.33
C LEU A 315 21.99 -48.25 33.58
N ILE A 316 21.55 -47.10 34.10
CA ILE A 316 20.98 -47.03 35.46
C ILE A 316 19.62 -46.30 35.57
N THR A 317 19.21 -45.42 34.66
CA THR A 317 17.85 -44.80 34.72
C THR A 317 17.21 -44.64 33.36
N GLY A 318 16.17 -45.45 33.08
CA GLY A 318 15.42 -45.50 31.82
C GLY A 318 14.54 -44.27 31.48
N ASN A 319 14.92 -43.05 31.89
CA ASN A 319 14.15 -41.83 31.68
C ASN A 319 14.82 -40.87 30.66
N LYS A 320 15.09 -41.37 29.44
CA LYS A 320 15.43 -40.51 28.28
C LYS A 320 14.30 -39.52 27.88
N ARG A 321 13.09 -39.71 28.44
CA ARG A 321 11.83 -39.03 28.10
C ARG A 321 11.72 -37.60 28.65
N ILE A 322 11.91 -37.42 29.95
CA ILE A 322 11.88 -36.10 30.63
C ILE A 322 12.96 -35.16 30.06
N TYR A 323 14.08 -35.74 29.61
CA TYR A 323 15.23 -34.98 29.11
C TYR A 323 14.93 -34.19 27.82
N GLN A 324 14.16 -34.76 26.88
CA GLN A 324 13.86 -34.06 25.61
C GLN A 324 12.83 -32.95 25.77
N GLU A 325 11.82 -33.14 26.61
CA GLU A 325 10.86 -32.07 26.92
C GLU A 325 11.58 -30.89 27.61
N GLU A 326 12.42 -31.17 28.60
CA GLU A 326 13.28 -30.17 29.25
C GLU A 326 14.25 -29.49 28.27
N PHE A 327 14.79 -30.24 27.30
CA PHE A 327 15.64 -29.68 26.26
C PHE A 327 14.89 -28.66 25.41
N PHE A 328 13.69 -28.99 24.90
CA PHE A 328 12.91 -28.05 24.09
C PHE A 328 12.38 -26.87 24.90
N LYS A 329 12.01 -27.06 26.18
CA LYS A 329 11.68 -25.95 27.09
C LYS A 329 12.85 -24.96 27.19
N LYS A 330 14.07 -25.47 27.42
CA LYS A 330 15.28 -24.63 27.50
C LYS A 330 15.64 -24.00 26.16
N LEU A 331 15.56 -24.74 25.06
CA LEU A 331 15.83 -24.26 23.71
C LEU A 331 14.93 -23.07 23.36
N LEU A 332 13.62 -23.22 23.55
CA LEU A 332 12.65 -22.17 23.24
C LEU A 332 12.79 -20.97 24.20
N LEU A 333 13.03 -21.21 25.49
CA LEU A 333 13.28 -20.15 26.45
C LEU A 333 14.55 -19.34 26.12
N GLN A 334 15.65 -20.01 25.80
CA GLN A 334 16.89 -19.36 25.36
C GLN A 334 16.71 -18.64 24.03
N GLY A 335 16.01 -19.26 23.08
CA GLY A 335 15.65 -18.64 21.81
C GLY A 335 14.86 -17.35 21.98
N PHE A 336 13.95 -17.31 22.96
CA PHE A 336 13.22 -16.09 23.31
C PHE A 336 14.13 -15.03 23.94
N GLN A 337 14.90 -15.39 24.98
CA GLN A 337 15.69 -14.45 25.76
C GLN A 337 16.94 -13.92 25.02
N GLN A 338 17.64 -14.80 24.31
CA GLN A 338 18.91 -14.53 23.64
C GLN A 338 18.74 -14.31 22.13
N GLY A 339 17.70 -14.86 21.51
CA GLY A 339 17.39 -14.64 20.10
C GLY A 339 16.40 -13.50 19.92
N PHE A 340 15.13 -13.74 20.23
CA PHE A 340 14.03 -12.83 19.94
C PHE A 340 14.21 -11.44 20.56
N ILE A 341 14.40 -11.36 21.89
CA ILE A 341 14.52 -10.07 22.59
C ILE A 341 15.72 -9.27 22.08
N GLN A 342 16.86 -9.93 21.81
CA GLN A 342 18.05 -9.25 21.30
C GLN A 342 17.82 -8.68 19.90
N TRP A 343 17.22 -9.46 19.00
CA TRP A 343 16.88 -8.99 17.65
C TRP A 343 15.83 -7.88 17.65
N GLU A 344 14.79 -8.00 18.48
CA GLU A 344 13.76 -6.98 18.64
C GLU A 344 14.37 -5.66 19.14
N LEU A 345 15.24 -5.70 20.15
CA LEU A 345 15.94 -4.53 20.68
C LEU A 345 16.85 -3.91 19.61
N LEU A 346 17.59 -4.73 18.86
CA LEU A 346 18.47 -4.27 17.79
C LEU A 346 17.67 -3.56 16.69
N LEU A 347 16.59 -4.16 16.22
CA LEU A 347 15.78 -3.62 15.13
C LEU A 347 15.02 -2.35 15.54
N ASN A 348 14.29 -2.39 16.67
CA ASN A 348 13.46 -1.27 17.11
C ASN A 348 14.29 -0.12 17.70
N THR A 349 15.26 -0.42 18.56
CA THR A 349 15.92 0.62 19.39
C THR A 349 17.21 1.13 18.79
N LYS A 350 18.02 0.24 18.19
CA LYS A 350 19.34 0.62 17.65
C LYS A 350 19.27 1.07 16.20
N ILE A 351 18.67 0.24 15.35
CA ILE A 351 18.50 0.57 13.91
C ILE A 351 17.37 1.59 13.72
N GLY A 352 16.37 1.60 14.60
CA GLY A 352 15.22 2.51 14.51
C GLY A 352 14.17 2.07 13.49
N LEU A 353 14.14 0.78 13.16
CA LEU A 353 13.08 0.20 12.34
C LEU A 353 11.87 -0.09 13.22
N GLU A 354 10.73 0.53 12.93
CA GLU A 354 9.46 0.14 13.55
C GLU A 354 9.10 -1.28 13.09
N VAL A 355 9.37 -2.28 13.95
CA VAL A 355 9.09 -3.69 13.67
C VAL A 355 7.96 -4.24 14.54
N THR A 356 7.20 -5.16 13.97
CA THR A 356 6.16 -5.93 14.66
C THR A 356 6.47 -7.42 14.50
N PRO A 357 6.56 -8.19 15.59
CA PRO A 357 6.84 -9.63 15.50
C PRO A 357 5.69 -10.36 14.82
N CYS A 358 6.00 -11.33 13.97
CA CYS A 358 5.00 -12.19 13.34
C CYS A 358 4.49 -13.24 14.34
N ASN A 359 3.18 -13.46 14.37
CA ASN A 359 2.60 -14.61 15.07
C ASN A 359 2.64 -15.89 14.21
N ALA A 360 2.16 -17.01 14.75
CA ALA A 360 2.22 -18.30 14.06
C ALA A 360 1.42 -18.31 12.75
N THR A 361 0.26 -17.65 12.74
CA THR A 361 -0.60 -17.53 11.56
C THR A 361 0.03 -16.63 10.50
N ASP A 362 0.72 -15.56 10.90
CA ASP A 362 1.42 -14.63 10.00
C ASP A 362 2.52 -15.38 9.24
N LEU A 363 3.36 -16.11 9.98
CA LEU A 363 4.46 -16.89 9.41
C LEU A 363 3.94 -17.98 8.48
N TRP A 364 2.88 -18.69 8.88
CA TRP A 364 2.30 -19.76 8.06
C TRP A 364 1.68 -19.22 6.77
N GLN A 365 0.89 -18.15 6.85
CA GLN A 365 0.30 -17.53 5.67
C GLN A 365 1.37 -16.97 4.73
N TRP A 366 2.41 -16.34 5.28
CA TRP A 366 3.53 -15.84 4.48
C TRP A 366 4.24 -17.00 3.75
N LEU A 367 4.51 -18.09 4.46
CA LEU A 367 5.16 -19.28 3.88
C LEU A 367 4.28 -19.95 2.81
N TRP A 368 2.97 -20.06 3.06
CA TRP A 368 1.99 -20.58 2.11
C TRP A 368 2.04 -19.84 0.77
N ASN A 369 2.07 -18.50 0.82
CA ASN A 369 2.10 -17.63 -0.36
C ASN A 369 3.38 -17.74 -1.21
N ARG A 370 4.42 -18.41 -0.71
CA ARG A 370 5.64 -18.73 -1.48
C ARG A 370 5.40 -19.84 -2.49
N PHE A 371 4.50 -20.77 -2.18
CA PHE A 371 4.23 -21.97 -2.98
C PHE A 371 2.85 -21.96 -3.64
N ASN A 372 1.88 -21.31 -2.99
CA ASN A 372 0.47 -21.35 -3.35
C ASN A 372 -0.11 -19.92 -3.44
N GLU A 373 -1.34 -19.83 -3.94
CA GLU A 373 -2.16 -18.62 -3.91
C GLU A 373 -3.30 -18.76 -2.88
N GLY A 374 -3.88 -17.63 -2.46
CA GLY A 374 -5.03 -17.60 -1.56
C GLY A 374 -4.73 -17.83 -0.08
N ALA A 375 -5.79 -18.13 0.69
CA ALA A 375 -5.73 -18.32 2.13
C ALA A 375 -5.04 -19.64 2.50
N ALA A 376 -4.17 -19.60 3.51
CA ALA A 376 -3.51 -20.78 4.02
C ALA A 376 -4.49 -21.66 4.82
N PRO A 377 -4.37 -22.99 4.74
CA PRO A 377 -5.12 -23.91 5.59
C PRO A 377 -4.71 -23.75 7.07
N PRO A 378 -5.44 -24.37 8.03
CA PRO A 378 -5.03 -24.39 9.44
C PRO A 378 -3.57 -24.83 9.62
N ILE A 379 -2.88 -24.27 10.62
CA ILE A 379 -1.45 -24.54 10.84
C ILE A 379 -1.28 -26.03 11.18
N PRO A 380 -0.38 -26.76 10.48
CA PRO A 380 -0.29 -28.22 10.61
C PRO A 380 0.16 -28.67 12.00
N GLN A 381 1.26 -28.07 12.46
CA GLN A 381 1.95 -28.40 13.70
C GLN A 381 2.48 -27.15 14.38
N VAL A 382 2.10 -26.98 15.64
CA VAL A 382 2.57 -25.90 16.50
C VAL A 382 3.04 -26.47 17.83
N ILE A 383 4.26 -26.13 18.23
CA ILE A 383 4.77 -26.37 19.59
C ILE A 383 4.66 -25.06 20.36
N THR A 384 4.00 -25.07 21.51
CA THR A 384 3.76 -23.88 22.30
C THR A 384 4.44 -24.02 23.66
N LEU A 385 5.36 -23.10 23.98
CA LEU A 385 5.90 -22.90 25.32
C LEU A 385 5.07 -21.81 26.01
N LYS A 386 4.39 -22.14 27.11
CA LYS A 386 3.55 -21.20 27.86
C LYS A 386 4.00 -21.07 29.30
N GLU A 387 4.08 -19.85 29.79
CA GLU A 387 4.28 -19.55 31.21
C GLU A 387 2.98 -19.74 31.98
N THR A 388 3.01 -20.56 33.03
CA THR A 388 1.88 -20.86 33.93
C THR A 388 2.28 -20.60 35.38
N GLU A 389 1.31 -20.54 36.31
CA GLU A 389 1.57 -20.34 37.74
C GLU A 389 2.54 -21.38 38.34
N THR A 390 2.58 -22.58 37.76
CA THR A 390 3.42 -23.70 38.20
C THR A 390 4.77 -23.81 37.48
N GLY A 391 5.07 -22.93 36.52
CA GLY A 391 6.29 -22.93 35.71
C GLY A 391 6.04 -22.93 34.21
N LEU A 392 7.02 -23.38 33.42
CA LEU A 392 6.94 -23.45 31.96
C LEU A 392 6.30 -24.77 31.49
N GLU A 393 5.18 -24.65 30.78
CA GLU A 393 4.46 -25.77 30.18
C GLU A 393 4.76 -25.83 28.68
N LEU A 394 5.06 -27.03 28.16
CA LEU A 394 5.28 -27.27 26.74
C LEU A 394 4.14 -28.13 26.20
N THR A 395 3.42 -27.63 25.21
CA THR A 395 2.29 -28.32 24.59
C THR A 395 2.46 -28.40 23.07
N GLU A 396 1.87 -29.40 22.43
CA GLU A 396 1.88 -29.54 20.97
C GLU A 396 0.44 -29.60 20.43
N THR A 397 0.16 -28.81 19.40
CA THR A 397 -1.13 -28.81 18.70
C THR A 397 -0.93 -29.36 17.29
N LEU A 398 -1.70 -30.40 16.95
CA LEU A 398 -1.66 -31.08 15.65
C LEU A 398 -3.04 -31.00 14.99
N THR A 399 -3.12 -30.41 13.80
CA THR A 399 -4.35 -30.43 12.98
C THR A 399 -4.33 -31.56 11.95
N THR A 400 -3.13 -32.06 11.60
CA THR A 400 -2.90 -33.14 10.64
C THR A 400 -1.64 -33.93 10.98
N ASP A 401 -1.60 -35.19 10.54
CA ASP A 401 -0.44 -36.08 10.62
C ASP A 401 0.59 -35.82 9.50
N LYS A 402 0.24 -35.05 8.46
CA LYS A 402 1.14 -34.66 7.37
C LYS A 402 2.14 -33.60 7.83
N HIS A 403 3.42 -33.80 7.54
CA HIS A 403 4.46 -32.82 7.83
C HIS A 403 4.16 -31.45 7.19
N ILE A 404 4.52 -30.35 7.87
CA ILE A 404 4.28 -28.97 7.41
C ILE A 404 4.74 -28.73 5.96
N CYS A 405 5.92 -29.23 5.58
CA CYS A 405 6.41 -29.14 4.21
C CYS A 405 5.57 -29.95 3.20
N THR A 406 5.03 -31.11 3.59
CA THR A 406 4.15 -31.91 2.72
C THR A 406 2.88 -31.16 2.38
N LEU A 407 2.23 -30.52 3.35
CA LEU A 407 1.04 -29.70 3.09
C LEU A 407 1.36 -28.49 2.22
N LEU A 408 2.53 -27.88 2.42
CA LEU A 408 2.97 -26.72 1.65
C LEU A 408 3.08 -27.01 0.15
N ILE A 409 3.49 -28.24 -0.22
CA ILE A 409 3.75 -28.63 -1.62
C ILE A 409 2.71 -29.60 -2.21
N GLU A 410 1.72 -30.03 -1.44
CA GLU A 410 0.65 -30.93 -1.92
C GLU A 410 -0.20 -30.26 -3.00
N GLY A 411 -0.44 -28.96 -2.85
CA GLY A 411 -1.26 -28.16 -3.75
C GLY A 411 -2.76 -28.36 -3.55
N GLN A 412 -3.56 -27.76 -4.45
CA GLN A 412 -5.02 -27.69 -4.32
C GLN A 412 -5.70 -28.11 -5.64
N GLN A 413 -6.96 -28.56 -5.55
CA GLN A 413 -7.80 -28.91 -6.70
C GLN A 413 -7.15 -29.93 -7.66
N GLY A 414 -6.37 -30.87 -7.12
CA GLY A 414 -5.69 -31.90 -7.91
C GLY A 414 -4.44 -31.43 -8.66
N ARG A 415 -4.01 -30.17 -8.47
CA ARG A 415 -2.74 -29.64 -8.99
C ARG A 415 -1.71 -29.60 -7.87
N SER A 416 -0.55 -30.22 -8.11
CA SER A 416 0.60 -30.16 -7.19
C SER A 416 1.13 -28.72 -7.07
N ALA A 417 1.55 -28.34 -5.86
CA ALA A 417 2.28 -27.09 -5.62
C ALA A 417 3.78 -27.32 -5.40
N CYS A 418 4.25 -28.56 -5.57
CA CYS A 418 5.67 -28.87 -5.54
C CYS A 418 6.40 -28.07 -6.62
N PRO A 419 7.42 -27.27 -6.25
CA PRO A 419 8.24 -26.60 -7.24
C PRO A 419 8.86 -27.61 -8.20
N GLU A 420 9.15 -27.15 -9.41
CA GLU A 420 9.79 -27.96 -10.45
C GLU A 420 10.97 -27.19 -11.04
N HIS A 421 12.05 -27.89 -11.39
CA HIS A 421 13.18 -27.34 -12.13
C HIS A 421 13.17 -27.77 -13.61
N ARG A 422 12.51 -28.88 -13.96
CA ARG A 422 12.34 -29.43 -15.33
C ARG A 422 13.66 -29.71 -16.04
N GLY A 423 14.67 -30.11 -15.27
CA GLY A 423 16.06 -30.22 -15.75
C GLY A 423 16.71 -28.90 -16.17
N ASP A 424 16.03 -27.76 -15.97
CA ASP A 424 16.55 -26.42 -16.22
C ASP A 424 17.36 -25.92 -15.01
N ASN A 425 18.42 -25.19 -15.31
CA ASN A 425 19.33 -24.60 -14.34
C ASN A 425 19.15 -23.07 -14.22
N ASP A 426 18.36 -22.47 -15.13
CA ASP A 426 18.20 -21.02 -15.27
C ASP A 426 16.95 -20.43 -14.60
N ARG A 427 16.03 -21.29 -14.14
CA ARG A 427 14.73 -20.91 -13.58
C ARG A 427 14.12 -22.01 -12.72
N VAL A 428 13.11 -21.63 -11.95
CA VAL A 428 12.28 -22.53 -11.13
C VAL A 428 10.82 -22.31 -11.48
N TYR A 429 10.06 -23.38 -11.66
CA TYR A 429 8.63 -23.34 -11.92
C TYR A 429 7.87 -23.51 -10.61
N LEU A 430 7.05 -22.52 -10.27
CA LEU A 430 6.16 -22.54 -9.11
C LEU A 430 4.75 -22.90 -9.58
N THR A 431 4.49 -24.20 -9.62
CA THR A 431 3.26 -24.82 -10.14
C THR A 431 2.01 -24.34 -9.38
N GLY A 432 2.08 -24.23 -8.06
CA GLY A 432 0.98 -23.77 -7.22
C GLY A 432 0.59 -22.29 -7.44
N LYS A 433 1.46 -21.50 -8.06
CA LYS A 433 1.20 -20.10 -8.44
C LYS A 433 1.06 -19.89 -9.95
N SER A 434 1.24 -20.95 -10.75
CA SER A 434 1.34 -20.84 -12.21
C SER A 434 2.33 -19.76 -12.68
N LYS A 435 3.48 -19.64 -11.98
CA LYS A 435 4.55 -18.67 -12.31
C LYS A 435 5.90 -19.37 -12.51
N VAL A 436 6.77 -18.75 -13.29
CA VAL A 436 8.17 -19.11 -13.49
C VAL A 436 9.03 -18.04 -12.82
N CYS A 437 10.00 -18.47 -12.03
CA CYS A 437 10.90 -17.63 -11.24
C CYS A 437 12.30 -17.61 -11.88
N GLY A 438 12.81 -16.41 -12.13
CA GLY A 438 14.20 -16.15 -12.47
C GLY A 438 14.95 -15.59 -11.26
N VAL A 439 16.22 -15.94 -11.13
CA VAL A 439 17.08 -15.50 -10.02
C VAL A 439 18.14 -14.54 -10.56
N MET A 440 18.18 -13.35 -9.98
CA MET A 440 19.17 -12.31 -10.29
C MET A 440 20.12 -12.16 -9.11
N VAL A 441 21.42 -12.07 -9.36
CA VAL A 441 22.46 -11.94 -8.34
C VAL A 441 23.32 -10.71 -8.62
N VAL A 442 23.65 -9.96 -7.57
CA VAL A 442 24.64 -8.87 -7.69
C VAL A 442 26.03 -9.49 -7.60
N THR A 443 26.83 -9.34 -8.66
CA THR A 443 28.22 -9.84 -8.67
C THR A 443 29.21 -8.76 -8.28
N ASP A 444 28.96 -7.50 -8.65
CA ASP A 444 29.79 -6.36 -8.28
C ASP A 444 28.91 -5.29 -7.60
N PRO A 445 29.29 -4.80 -6.41
CA PRO A 445 28.54 -3.75 -5.73
C PRO A 445 28.63 -2.42 -6.50
N PRO A 446 27.70 -1.47 -6.26
CA PRO A 446 27.77 -0.14 -6.85
C PRO A 446 29.05 0.58 -6.44
N VAL A 447 29.48 1.57 -7.24
CA VAL A 447 30.67 2.40 -6.94
C VAL A 447 30.42 3.32 -5.74
N GLY A 448 29.18 3.74 -5.54
CA GLY A 448 28.77 4.66 -4.49
C GLY A 448 27.44 5.34 -4.81
N TRP A 449 27.04 6.26 -3.94
CA TRP A 449 25.81 7.05 -4.08
C TRP A 449 26.12 8.55 -3.95
N SER A 450 25.33 9.39 -4.59
CA SER A 450 25.54 10.85 -4.54
C SER A 450 25.41 11.44 -3.13
N ASN A 451 24.53 10.85 -2.30
CA ASN A 451 24.31 11.21 -0.91
C ASN A 451 23.57 10.09 -0.14
N ALA A 452 23.39 10.27 1.16
CA ALA A 452 22.68 9.34 2.04
C ALA A 452 21.21 9.15 1.63
N GLN A 453 20.56 10.18 1.08
CA GLN A 453 19.17 10.06 0.64
C GLN A 453 19.02 9.12 -0.56
N GLU A 454 19.94 9.19 -1.52
CA GLU A 454 19.98 8.26 -2.65
C GLU A 454 20.35 6.86 -2.19
N GLN A 455 21.30 6.73 -1.26
CA GLN A 455 21.70 5.47 -0.66
C GLN A 455 20.48 4.72 -0.08
N LEU A 456 19.73 5.34 0.84
CA LEU A 456 18.59 4.69 1.50
C LEU A 456 17.45 4.28 0.54
N LYS A 457 17.34 4.93 -0.62
CA LYS A 457 16.25 4.73 -1.59
C LYS A 457 16.64 3.92 -2.82
N TRP A 458 17.91 3.53 -2.96
CA TRP A 458 18.45 3.00 -4.21
C TRP A 458 17.72 1.75 -4.71
N VAL A 459 17.58 0.73 -3.85
CA VAL A 459 16.86 -0.52 -4.21
C VAL A 459 15.40 -0.24 -4.52
N TRP A 460 14.72 0.56 -3.70
CA TRP A 460 13.33 0.93 -3.94
C TRP A 460 13.15 1.66 -5.27
N LYS A 461 14.02 2.61 -5.61
CA LYS A 461 13.95 3.36 -6.88
C LYS A 461 13.97 2.42 -8.09
N ILE A 462 14.75 1.34 -8.02
CA ILE A 462 14.84 0.32 -9.08
C ILE A 462 13.59 -0.54 -9.10
N LEU A 463 13.15 -1.06 -7.95
CA LEU A 463 11.93 -1.87 -7.86
C LEU A 463 10.65 -1.07 -8.21
N ALA A 464 10.68 0.24 -8.04
CA ALA A 464 9.54 1.12 -8.25
C ALA A 464 9.41 1.64 -9.71
N TYR A 465 10.26 1.18 -10.63
CA TYR A 465 10.07 1.43 -12.07
C TYR A 465 8.76 0.80 -12.56
N SER A 466 8.08 1.45 -13.50
CA SER A 466 6.76 1.03 -13.97
C SER A 466 6.73 -0.34 -14.66
N TYR A 467 7.86 -0.78 -15.24
CA TYR A 467 7.97 -2.10 -15.88
C TYR A 467 8.40 -3.21 -14.89
N VAL A 468 8.76 -2.86 -13.65
CA VAL A 468 9.08 -3.82 -12.60
C VAL A 468 7.81 -4.10 -11.81
N HIS A 469 7.39 -5.36 -11.82
CA HIS A 469 6.26 -5.90 -11.08
C HIS A 469 6.54 -7.38 -10.78
N ASP A 470 5.83 -7.96 -9.81
CA ASP A 470 6.01 -9.35 -9.37
C ASP A 470 7.49 -9.68 -9.15
N THR A 471 8.16 -8.87 -8.34
CA THR A 471 9.61 -8.94 -8.11
C THR A 471 9.90 -8.77 -6.62
N GLU A 472 10.89 -9.50 -6.12
CA GLU A 472 11.32 -9.45 -4.73
C GLU A 472 12.80 -9.14 -4.64
N ALA A 473 13.18 -8.32 -3.66
CA ALA A 473 14.56 -8.10 -3.24
C ALA A 473 14.81 -8.82 -1.92
N TRP A 474 15.81 -9.70 -1.93
CA TRP A 474 16.28 -10.49 -0.81
C TRP A 474 17.70 -10.06 -0.47
N VAL A 475 17.94 -9.60 0.76
CA VAL A 475 19.25 -9.12 1.18
C VAL A 475 19.57 -9.74 2.54
N GLU A 476 20.38 -10.79 2.50
CA GLU A 476 20.92 -11.45 3.69
C GLU A 476 22.22 -10.74 4.11
N ILE A 477 22.32 -10.38 5.40
CA ILE A 477 23.45 -9.68 6.00
C ILE A 477 23.94 -10.50 7.19
N SER A 478 25.26 -10.64 7.27
CA SER A 478 25.93 -11.32 8.38
C SER A 478 27.29 -10.66 8.64
N ARG A 479 27.79 -10.79 9.87
CA ARG A 479 29.10 -10.26 10.24
C ARG A 479 30.22 -11.05 9.56
N SER A 480 31.21 -10.36 9.00
CA SER A 480 32.41 -10.99 8.47
C SER A 480 33.48 -11.21 9.55
N ASN A 481 34.49 -12.02 9.24
CA ASN A 481 35.64 -12.21 10.13
C ASN A 481 36.63 -11.04 9.96
N ASP A 482 36.51 -10.05 10.85
CA ASP A 482 37.31 -8.81 10.83
C ASP A 482 38.83 -9.09 10.76
N PHE A 483 39.31 -10.14 11.43
CA PHE A 483 40.72 -10.51 11.44
C PHE A 483 41.22 -10.91 10.04
N LEU A 484 40.44 -11.75 9.34
CA LEU A 484 40.80 -12.24 8.01
C LEU A 484 40.80 -11.09 6.98
N ILE A 485 39.87 -10.15 7.11
CA ILE A 485 39.80 -8.97 6.24
C ILE A 485 40.98 -8.04 6.49
N GLN A 486 41.31 -7.75 7.75
CA GLN A 486 42.47 -6.90 8.08
C GLN A 486 43.79 -7.48 7.55
N ASP A 487 44.00 -8.79 7.70
CA ASP A 487 45.18 -9.48 7.16
C ASP A 487 45.22 -9.39 5.62
N ASN A 488 44.09 -9.64 4.94
CA ASN A 488 44.00 -9.50 3.48
C ASN A 488 44.31 -8.07 3.01
N LEU A 489 43.76 -7.05 3.66
CA LEU A 489 44.04 -5.64 3.34
C LEU A 489 45.52 -5.29 3.54
N ALA A 490 46.12 -5.76 4.63
CA ALA A 490 47.55 -5.53 4.91
C ALA A 490 48.44 -6.19 3.85
N ARG A 491 48.13 -7.43 3.46
CA ARG A 491 48.83 -8.14 2.38
C ARG A 491 48.67 -7.41 1.05
N GLN A 492 47.46 -6.94 0.74
CA GLN A 492 47.18 -6.24 -0.51
C GLN A 492 47.89 -4.89 -0.59
N ALA A 493 47.91 -4.10 0.50
CA ALA A 493 48.68 -2.87 0.57
C ALA A 493 50.19 -3.11 0.33
N LYS A 494 50.75 -4.19 0.92
CA LYS A 494 52.14 -4.60 0.71
C LYS A 494 52.41 -5.00 -0.74
N GLN A 495 51.48 -5.73 -1.37
CA GLN A 495 51.58 -6.13 -2.78
C GLN A 495 51.54 -4.93 -3.72
N SER A 496 50.59 -4.01 -3.53
CA SER A 496 50.47 -2.78 -4.32
C SER A 496 51.72 -1.91 -4.19
N LYS A 497 52.29 -1.79 -2.98
CA LYS A 497 53.57 -1.09 -2.75
C LYS A 497 54.73 -1.75 -3.51
N THR A 498 54.78 -3.08 -3.51
CA THR A 498 55.82 -3.84 -4.21
C THR A 498 55.68 -3.70 -5.73
N ALA A 499 54.46 -3.81 -6.26
CA ALA A 499 54.15 -3.61 -7.68
C ALA A 499 54.50 -2.20 -8.15
N ARG A 500 54.17 -1.18 -7.36
CA ARG A 500 54.57 0.22 -7.59
C ARG A 500 56.09 0.37 -7.66
N THR A 501 56.80 -0.19 -6.69
CA THR A 501 58.27 -0.13 -6.64
C THR A 501 58.89 -0.82 -7.87
N LEU A 502 58.34 -1.99 -8.25
CA LEU A 502 58.76 -2.74 -9.43
C LEU A 502 58.54 -1.96 -10.73
N ALA A 503 57.38 -1.30 -10.91
CA ALA A 503 57.08 -0.48 -12.08
C ALA A 503 58.06 0.70 -12.24
N ILE A 504 58.42 1.35 -11.12
CA ILE A 504 59.44 2.40 -11.08
C ILE A 504 60.81 1.84 -11.46
N THR A 505 61.24 0.73 -10.87
CA THR A 505 62.55 0.12 -11.17
C THR A 505 62.66 -0.45 -12.59
N LYS A 506 61.55 -0.88 -13.21
CA LYS A 506 61.51 -1.39 -14.59
C LYS A 506 61.32 -0.31 -15.65
N GLY A 507 61.24 0.98 -15.26
CA GLY A 507 61.05 2.09 -16.20
C GLY A 507 59.69 2.14 -16.89
N GLN A 508 58.67 1.43 -16.38
CA GLN A 508 57.34 1.33 -16.98
C GLN A 508 56.41 2.51 -16.62
N GLY A 509 56.92 3.54 -15.96
CA GLY A 509 56.14 4.71 -15.55
C GLY A 509 55.29 4.49 -14.28
N ARG A 510 54.36 5.42 -14.03
CA ARG A 510 53.51 5.43 -12.82
C ARG A 510 52.30 4.52 -13.02
N ASP A 511 52.22 3.43 -12.26
CA ASP A 511 51.04 2.55 -12.22
C ASP A 511 49.95 3.18 -11.33
N VAL A 512 49.09 3.98 -11.95
CA VAL A 512 47.96 4.67 -11.30
C VAL A 512 46.99 3.66 -10.67
N GLY A 513 46.82 2.47 -11.24
CA GLY A 513 45.91 1.45 -10.71
C GLY A 513 46.43 0.81 -9.41
N ALA A 514 47.74 0.60 -9.30
CA ALA A 514 48.36 0.15 -8.05
C ALA A 514 48.31 1.23 -6.96
N GLU A 515 48.43 2.50 -7.34
CA GLU A 515 48.32 3.65 -6.43
C GLU A 515 46.91 3.78 -5.84
N ILE A 516 45.87 3.76 -6.69
CA ILE A 516 44.47 3.80 -6.24
C ILE A 516 44.15 2.62 -5.30
N LYS A 517 44.57 1.39 -5.64
CA LYS A 517 44.35 0.22 -4.77
C LYS A 517 45.06 0.36 -3.42
N GLN A 518 46.23 0.98 -3.40
CA GLN A 518 46.96 1.22 -2.17
C GLN A 518 46.21 2.24 -1.30
N GLU A 519 45.75 3.34 -1.88
CA GLU A 519 44.93 4.35 -1.19
C GLU A 519 43.63 3.76 -0.64
N GLU A 520 42.89 3.00 -1.46
CA GLU A 520 41.66 2.32 -1.03
C GLU A 520 41.89 1.29 0.08
N SER A 521 43.01 0.58 0.04
CA SER A 521 43.39 -0.36 1.11
C SER A 521 43.63 0.35 2.43
N PHE A 522 44.33 1.49 2.40
CA PHE A 522 44.55 2.32 3.59
C PHE A 522 43.27 2.96 4.10
N GLU A 523 42.40 3.42 3.20
CA GLU A 523 41.10 3.98 3.55
C GLU A 523 40.21 2.91 4.23
N ALA A 524 40.16 1.69 3.68
CA ALA A 524 39.45 0.56 4.31
C ALA A 524 39.99 0.27 5.71
N GLN A 525 41.32 0.17 5.86
CA GLN A 525 41.96 -0.06 7.16
C GLN A 525 41.64 1.06 8.16
N ARG A 526 41.65 2.31 7.71
CA ARG A 526 41.30 3.47 8.53
C ARG A 526 39.86 3.38 9.02
N ARG A 527 38.89 3.12 8.13
CA ARG A 527 37.48 2.99 8.51
C ARG A 527 37.26 1.85 9.52
N LEU A 528 37.89 0.70 9.30
CA LEU A 528 37.82 -0.43 10.25
C LEU A 528 38.44 -0.07 11.61
N TYR A 529 39.52 0.72 11.63
CA TYR A 529 40.12 1.23 12.86
C TYR A 529 39.23 2.26 13.57
N GLU A 530 38.52 3.09 12.81
CA GLU A 530 37.52 4.05 13.30
C GLU A 530 36.23 3.38 13.82
N GLY A 531 36.13 2.04 13.75
CA GLY A 531 35.05 1.27 14.35
C GLY A 531 33.97 0.79 13.39
N THR A 532 34.13 0.99 12.07
CA THR A 532 33.26 0.32 11.09
C THR A 532 33.55 -1.18 11.07
N LYS A 533 32.52 -1.99 10.78
CA LYS A 533 32.69 -3.45 10.65
C LYS A 533 32.46 -3.88 9.21
N ALA A 534 33.11 -4.97 8.82
CA ALA A 534 32.89 -5.58 7.53
C ALA A 534 31.74 -6.61 7.60
N LEU A 535 30.85 -6.55 6.62
CA LEU A 535 29.65 -7.35 6.52
C LEU A 535 29.66 -8.14 5.23
N HIS A 536 29.26 -9.42 5.31
CA HIS A 536 28.91 -10.19 4.12
C HIS A 536 27.45 -9.94 3.78
N CYS A 537 27.21 -9.54 2.54
CA CYS A 537 25.87 -9.25 2.03
C CYS A 537 25.57 -10.11 0.80
N ALA A 538 24.38 -10.70 0.77
CA ALA A 538 23.88 -11.50 -0.34
C ALA A 538 22.61 -10.87 -0.93
N PRO A 539 22.74 -9.85 -1.78
CA PRO A 539 21.60 -9.28 -2.51
C PRO A 539 21.21 -10.16 -3.71
N VAL A 540 19.97 -10.66 -3.68
CA VAL A 540 19.36 -11.49 -4.71
C VAL A 540 17.99 -10.91 -5.06
N PHE A 541 17.64 -10.90 -6.35
CA PHE A 541 16.30 -10.51 -6.80
C PHE A 541 15.60 -11.68 -7.46
N LEU A 542 14.36 -11.94 -7.05
CA LEU A 542 13.52 -12.97 -7.64
C LEU A 542 12.48 -12.31 -8.54
N VAL A 543 12.41 -12.73 -9.79
CA VAL A 543 11.48 -12.18 -10.79
C VAL A 543 10.48 -13.26 -11.17
N TYR A 544 9.18 -12.99 -11.03
CA TYR A 544 8.12 -13.96 -11.32
C TYR A 544 7.31 -13.53 -12.54
N ARG A 545 7.13 -14.42 -13.53
CA ARG A 545 6.27 -14.18 -14.70
C ARG A 545 5.46 -15.42 -15.03
N HIS A 546 4.43 -15.29 -15.87
CA HIS A 546 3.63 -16.43 -16.30
C HIS A 546 4.32 -17.24 -17.41
N SER A 547 5.17 -16.59 -18.21
CA SER A 547 5.91 -17.25 -19.30
C SER A 547 7.43 -17.09 -19.19
N ALA A 548 8.16 -18.06 -19.75
CA ALA A 548 9.62 -18.05 -19.86
C ALA A 548 10.16 -16.87 -20.69
N GLN A 549 9.39 -16.43 -21.69
CA GLN A 549 9.77 -15.33 -22.59
C GLN A 549 9.68 -13.98 -21.86
N GLU A 550 8.54 -13.72 -21.21
CA GLU A 550 8.37 -12.55 -20.35
C GLU A 550 9.43 -12.51 -19.25
N LEU A 551 9.70 -13.65 -18.61
CA LEU A 551 10.72 -13.74 -17.57
C LEU A 551 12.08 -13.28 -18.07
N THR A 552 12.48 -13.74 -19.26
CA THR A 552 13.76 -13.38 -19.85
C THR A 552 13.84 -11.89 -20.16
N HIS A 553 12.77 -11.31 -20.72
CA HIS A 553 12.69 -9.88 -20.98
C HIS A 553 12.76 -9.06 -19.68
N ALA A 554 11.98 -9.43 -18.66
CA ALA A 554 11.95 -8.77 -17.37
C ALA A 554 13.31 -8.83 -16.64
N CYS A 555 13.99 -9.98 -16.65
CA CYS A 555 15.32 -10.12 -16.07
C CYS A 555 16.36 -9.22 -16.75
N ASN A 556 16.30 -9.11 -18.08
CA ASN A 556 17.23 -8.25 -18.83
C ASN A 556 16.99 -6.76 -18.54
N LEU A 557 15.73 -6.33 -18.50
CA LEU A 557 15.37 -4.96 -18.12
C LEU A 557 15.83 -4.65 -16.69
N LEU A 558 15.57 -5.55 -15.75
CA LEU A 558 15.97 -5.38 -14.36
C LEU A 558 17.50 -5.31 -14.23
N ALA A 559 18.26 -6.20 -14.87
CA ALA A 559 19.73 -6.16 -14.86
C ALA A 559 20.28 -4.81 -15.34
N ASN A 560 19.73 -4.26 -16.42
CA ASN A 560 20.15 -2.98 -16.98
C ASN A 560 19.75 -1.77 -16.12
N SER A 561 18.85 -1.95 -15.15
CA SER A 561 18.38 -0.89 -14.26
C SER A 561 19.38 -0.53 -13.15
N PHE A 562 20.39 -1.38 -12.92
CA PHE A 562 21.32 -1.26 -11.80
C PHE A 562 22.54 -0.35 -12.05
N GLU A 563 22.56 0.43 -13.14
CA GLU A 563 23.57 1.47 -13.52
C GLU A 563 25.03 1.15 -13.15
N THR A 564 25.44 1.40 -11.90
CA THR A 564 26.82 1.26 -11.39
C THR A 564 27.12 -0.10 -10.74
N ALA A 565 26.11 -0.92 -10.46
CA ALA A 565 26.25 -2.27 -9.94
C ALA A 565 26.06 -3.30 -11.05
N LYS A 566 26.79 -4.42 -10.97
CA LYS A 566 26.65 -5.51 -11.95
C LYS A 566 25.69 -6.56 -11.42
N VAL A 567 24.53 -6.66 -12.04
CA VAL A 567 23.51 -7.66 -11.73
C VAL A 567 23.34 -8.59 -12.93
N ILE A 568 23.39 -9.90 -12.68
CA ILE A 568 23.25 -10.91 -13.73
C ILE A 568 22.17 -11.92 -13.35
N ARG A 569 21.54 -12.51 -14.36
CA ARG A 569 20.67 -13.67 -14.17
C ARG A 569 21.54 -14.91 -13.92
N GLU A 570 21.29 -15.62 -12.82
CA GLU A 570 21.88 -16.93 -12.57
C GLU A 570 21.33 -17.95 -13.57
N ARG A 571 22.23 -18.71 -14.20
CA ARG A 571 21.89 -19.68 -15.27
C ARG A 571 22.27 -21.11 -14.95
N ASN A 572 23.05 -21.33 -13.88
CA ASN A 572 23.61 -22.64 -13.57
C ASN A 572 22.97 -23.28 -12.33
N ILE A 573 22.63 -22.48 -11.32
CA ILE A 573 22.12 -22.98 -10.03
C ILE A 573 20.93 -22.16 -9.51
N ALA A 574 20.06 -21.69 -10.40
CA ALA A 574 18.90 -20.87 -10.00
C ALA A 574 18.02 -21.58 -8.94
N TRP A 575 17.86 -22.90 -9.08
CA TRP A 575 17.11 -23.74 -8.13
C TRP A 575 17.71 -23.72 -6.71
N GLU A 576 19.05 -23.69 -6.58
CA GLU A 576 19.73 -23.72 -5.28
C GLU A 576 19.63 -22.36 -4.60
N ILE A 577 19.87 -21.28 -5.34
CA ILE A 577 19.78 -19.92 -4.80
C ILE A 577 18.32 -19.60 -4.41
N TRP A 578 17.34 -20.05 -5.21
CA TRP A 578 15.93 -19.92 -4.84
C TRP A 578 15.63 -20.66 -3.53
N LEU A 579 16.10 -21.89 -3.33
CA LEU A 579 15.97 -22.62 -2.06
C LEU A 579 16.62 -21.85 -0.89
N GLN A 580 17.79 -21.24 -1.09
CA GLN A 580 18.48 -20.46 -0.07
C GLN A 580 17.70 -19.21 0.38
N THR A 581 16.78 -18.69 -0.45
CA THR A 581 15.90 -17.58 -0.04
C THR A 581 14.80 -18.01 0.94
N LEU A 582 14.52 -19.31 1.06
CA LEU A 582 13.42 -19.77 1.91
C LEU A 582 13.85 -19.78 3.40
N PRO A 583 13.07 -19.18 4.31
CA PRO A 583 13.37 -19.15 5.74
C PRO A 583 13.15 -20.50 6.45
N ILE A 584 12.95 -21.56 5.66
CA ILE A 584 12.79 -22.95 6.11
C ILE A 584 14.03 -23.80 5.83
N THR A 585 15.14 -23.17 5.44
CA THR A 585 16.43 -23.83 5.18
C THR A 585 17.53 -23.23 6.07
N CYS A 586 18.45 -24.06 6.53
CA CYS A 586 19.65 -23.61 7.26
C CYS A 586 20.77 -23.14 6.32
N LYS A 587 20.55 -23.19 4.99
CA LYS A 587 21.53 -22.77 3.98
C LYS A 587 21.67 -21.24 4.01
N TRP A 588 22.86 -20.75 3.70
CA TRP A 588 23.16 -19.32 3.62
C TRP A 588 23.08 -18.84 2.18
N LEU A 589 22.58 -17.63 1.95
CA LEU A 589 22.32 -17.10 0.62
C LEU A 589 23.63 -16.69 -0.04
N LEU A 590 23.86 -17.19 -1.26
CA LEU A 590 25.11 -17.00 -2.03
C LEU A 590 26.38 -17.45 -1.28
N HIS A 591 26.26 -18.19 -0.18
CA HIS A 591 27.42 -18.75 0.47
C HIS A 591 27.90 -19.95 -0.36
N GLY A 592 29.01 -19.77 -1.06
CA GLY A 592 29.64 -20.90 -1.74
C GLY A 592 30.19 -21.87 -0.72
N GLY A 593 30.20 -23.17 -1.06
CA GLY A 593 30.99 -24.15 -0.31
C GLY A 593 32.48 -23.78 -0.32
N ASN A 594 33.33 -24.62 0.28
CA ASN A 594 34.77 -24.40 0.57
C ASN A 594 35.70 -23.90 -0.57
N LEU A 595 35.19 -23.60 -1.77
CA LEU A 595 35.94 -23.25 -2.98
C LEU A 595 35.83 -21.77 -3.43
N SER A 596 34.77 -21.01 -3.09
CA SER A 596 34.73 -19.55 -3.33
C SER A 596 33.56 -18.83 -2.63
N GLU A 597 33.79 -17.65 -2.06
CA GLU A 597 32.75 -16.80 -1.46
C GLU A 597 32.06 -15.96 -2.55
N ARG A 598 30.72 -16.02 -2.67
CA ARG A 598 29.96 -15.26 -3.68
C ARG A 598 29.27 -14.01 -3.12
N ARG A 599 29.21 -13.87 -1.79
CA ARG A 599 28.65 -12.68 -1.13
C ARG A 599 29.56 -11.49 -1.34
N ILE A 600 28.97 -10.32 -1.56
CA ILE A 600 29.72 -9.07 -1.59
C ILE A 600 30.09 -8.66 -0.16
N THR A 601 31.22 -7.98 0.00
CA THR A 601 31.65 -7.47 1.31
C THR A 601 31.54 -5.96 1.32
N LEU A 602 30.73 -5.43 2.24
CA LEU A 602 30.49 -4.00 2.43
C LEU A 602 30.84 -3.60 3.88
N ASP A 603 31.07 -2.32 4.12
CA ASP A 603 31.19 -1.80 5.48
C ASP A 603 29.82 -1.36 6.02
N THR A 604 29.73 -1.18 7.34
CA THR A 604 28.50 -0.72 8.01
C THR A 604 27.99 0.64 7.52
N ARG A 605 28.85 1.48 6.92
CA ARG A 605 28.46 2.79 6.37
C ARG A 605 27.82 2.69 4.98
N THR A 606 28.21 1.69 4.19
CA THR A 606 27.78 1.54 2.78
C THR A 606 26.65 0.53 2.60
N VAL A 607 26.50 -0.42 3.51
CA VAL A 607 25.50 -1.50 3.46
C VAL A 607 24.05 -1.00 3.34
N SER A 608 23.71 0.14 3.94
CA SER A 608 22.35 0.72 3.87
C SER A 608 21.88 0.95 2.43
N GLY A 609 22.82 1.15 1.50
CA GLY A 609 22.53 1.39 0.10
C GLY A 609 21.99 0.19 -0.67
N ILE A 610 22.22 -1.03 -0.18
CA ILE A 610 21.68 -2.25 -0.79
C ILE A 610 20.48 -2.81 0.00
N MET A 611 20.10 -2.20 1.13
CA MET A 611 19.00 -2.72 1.95
C MET A 611 17.65 -2.29 1.36
N PRO A 612 16.66 -3.20 1.27
CA PRO A 612 15.37 -2.88 0.65
C PRO A 612 14.38 -2.28 1.66
N LEU A 613 14.80 -1.27 2.43
CA LEU A 613 14.03 -0.74 3.57
C LEU A 613 13.01 0.35 3.20
N THR A 614 13.14 0.99 2.04
CA THR A 614 12.27 2.10 1.64
C THR A 614 11.00 1.61 0.95
N VAL A 615 9.83 2.00 1.46
CA VAL A 615 8.50 1.85 0.83
C VAL A 615 7.63 3.04 1.28
N PRO A 616 6.82 3.66 0.39
CA PRO A 616 5.90 4.71 0.79
C PRO A 616 5.00 4.27 1.94
N LYS A 617 4.92 5.03 3.04
CA LYS A 617 4.06 4.69 4.20
C LYS A 617 2.58 4.81 3.83
N ASP A 618 1.73 4.07 4.53
CA ASP A 618 0.27 4.21 4.36
C ASP A 618 -0.22 5.50 5.03
N ILE A 619 -1.33 6.05 4.53
CA ILE A 619 -2.01 7.21 5.12
C ILE A 619 -3.20 6.69 5.92
N ASP A 620 -4.28 6.30 5.23
CA ASP A 620 -5.48 5.71 5.84
C ASP A 620 -5.66 4.25 5.45
N LYS A 621 -6.58 3.58 6.16
CA LYS A 621 -6.91 2.16 5.96
C LYS A 621 -7.85 1.91 4.78
N GLN A 622 -8.67 2.89 4.46
CA GLN A 622 -9.76 2.81 3.48
C GLN A 622 -10.10 4.22 3.00
N GLY A 623 -11.04 4.33 2.05
CA GLY A 623 -11.46 5.59 1.45
C GLY A 623 -11.11 5.66 -0.03
N VAL A 624 -10.81 6.86 -0.51
CA VAL A 624 -10.46 7.07 -1.92
C VAL A 624 -9.04 6.58 -2.19
N GLU A 625 -8.91 5.64 -3.13
CA GLU A 625 -7.62 5.04 -3.52
C GLU A 625 -6.83 5.96 -4.46
N PHE A 626 -5.55 6.15 -4.14
CA PHE A 626 -4.54 6.70 -5.02
C PHE A 626 -3.42 5.66 -5.19
N LEU A 627 -2.73 5.66 -6.33
CA LEU A 627 -1.53 4.85 -6.52
C LEU A 627 -0.29 5.74 -6.45
N THR A 628 0.75 5.32 -5.75
CA THR A 628 2.01 6.07 -5.75
C THR A 628 2.58 6.14 -7.16
N SER A 629 3.05 7.33 -7.54
CA SER A 629 3.59 7.62 -8.88
C SER A 629 4.73 6.69 -9.30
N ARG A 630 5.52 6.22 -8.33
CA ARG A 630 6.51 5.15 -8.47
C ARG A 630 6.08 3.95 -7.64
N GLY A 631 6.26 2.75 -8.19
CA GLY A 631 5.95 1.49 -7.54
C GLY A 631 4.47 1.14 -7.44
N GLY A 632 3.55 2.05 -7.81
CA GLY A 632 2.12 1.70 -7.93
C GLY A 632 1.46 1.26 -6.62
N LYS A 633 2.01 1.65 -5.46
CA LYS A 633 1.49 1.27 -4.14
C LYS A 633 0.15 1.96 -3.89
N PRO A 634 -0.93 1.25 -3.52
CA PRO A 634 -2.17 1.89 -3.14
C PRO A 634 -2.02 2.64 -1.80
N ILE A 635 -2.48 3.87 -1.76
CA ILE A 635 -2.67 4.67 -0.54
C ILE A 635 -4.11 5.19 -0.51
N TYR A 636 -4.67 5.33 0.68
CA TYR A 636 -6.05 5.76 0.86
C TYR A 636 -6.14 7.07 1.60
N VAL A 637 -7.13 7.88 1.24
CA VAL A 637 -7.53 9.09 1.97
C VAL A 637 -8.97 8.93 2.47
N ASP A 638 -9.16 8.97 3.78
CA ASP A 638 -10.46 8.81 4.45
C ASP A 638 -10.95 10.12 5.08
N LEU A 639 -12.19 10.51 4.76
CA LEU A 639 -12.83 11.67 5.38
C LEU A 639 -13.89 11.29 6.43
N PHE A 640 -14.23 10.00 6.59
CA PHE A 640 -15.50 9.61 7.21
C PHE A 640 -15.40 8.60 8.35
N HIS A 641 -14.43 7.69 8.36
CA HIS A 641 -14.49 6.51 9.24
C HIS A 641 -13.63 6.65 10.49
N GLN A 642 -12.33 6.91 10.36
CA GLN A 642 -11.46 7.07 11.54
C GLN A 642 -11.79 8.35 12.31
N GLN A 643 -11.90 9.45 11.57
CA GLN A 643 -12.27 10.76 12.08
C GLN A 643 -12.93 11.54 10.95
N ILE A 644 -13.77 12.51 11.31
CA ILE A 644 -14.37 13.44 10.35
C ILE A 644 -13.28 14.37 9.82
N GLY A 645 -12.81 14.05 8.62
CA GLY A 645 -11.66 14.66 7.97
C GLY A 645 -12.02 15.89 7.14
N ARG A 646 -10.98 16.65 6.77
CA ARG A 646 -11.10 17.82 5.90
C ARG A 646 -9.99 17.81 4.88
N ALA A 647 -10.35 18.07 3.63
CA ALA A 647 -9.40 18.10 2.54
C ALA A 647 -9.49 19.42 1.77
N LEU A 648 -8.34 19.94 1.39
CA LEU A 648 -8.19 21.02 0.42
C LEU A 648 -7.60 20.43 -0.87
N ILE A 649 -8.32 20.52 -1.99
CA ILE A 649 -7.83 20.14 -3.32
C ILE A 649 -7.44 21.41 -4.08
N THR A 650 -6.17 21.54 -4.46
CA THR A 650 -5.65 22.67 -5.26
C THR A 650 -5.12 22.23 -6.62
N GLY A 651 -5.23 23.06 -7.65
CA GLY A 651 -4.63 22.79 -8.97
C GLY A 651 -5.24 23.63 -10.09
N THR A 652 -4.53 23.78 -11.21
CA THR A 652 -5.01 24.59 -12.35
C THR A 652 -6.27 24.01 -12.98
N SER A 653 -6.95 24.79 -13.83
CA SER A 653 -8.00 24.24 -14.70
C SER A 653 -7.44 23.06 -15.52
N GLY A 654 -8.27 22.03 -15.73
CA GLY A 654 -7.88 20.80 -16.43
C GLY A 654 -7.00 19.82 -15.63
N SER A 655 -6.63 20.10 -14.38
CA SER A 655 -5.78 19.19 -13.58
C SER A 655 -6.52 17.95 -13.04
N GLY A 656 -7.85 17.88 -13.18
CA GLY A 656 -8.69 16.79 -12.67
C GLY A 656 -9.36 17.02 -11.31
N LYS A 657 -9.36 18.26 -10.77
CA LYS A 657 -9.94 18.59 -9.45
C LYS A 657 -11.37 18.11 -9.27
N SER A 658 -12.26 18.46 -10.19
CA SER A 658 -13.68 18.10 -10.10
C SER A 658 -13.91 16.59 -10.22
N VAL A 659 -13.08 15.89 -11.02
CA VAL A 659 -13.11 14.42 -11.10
C VAL A 659 -12.77 13.78 -9.76
N LEU A 660 -11.71 14.28 -9.11
CA LEU A 660 -11.31 13.79 -7.80
C LEU A 660 -12.35 14.16 -6.72
N GLY A 661 -12.87 15.39 -6.74
CA GLY A 661 -13.92 15.83 -5.83
C GLY A 661 -15.20 15.01 -5.95
N TRP A 662 -15.59 14.65 -7.19
CA TRP A 662 -16.71 13.76 -7.45
C TRP A 662 -16.49 12.37 -6.87
N ARG A 663 -15.26 11.84 -6.92
CA ARG A 663 -14.96 10.54 -6.30
C ARG A 663 -15.15 10.55 -4.79
N PHE A 664 -14.80 11.64 -4.08
CA PHE A 664 -15.11 11.78 -2.66
C PHE A 664 -16.62 11.87 -2.39
N ALA A 665 -17.38 12.52 -3.27
CA ALA A 665 -18.84 12.52 -3.19
C ALA A 665 -19.41 11.10 -3.37
N LEU A 666 -18.92 10.34 -4.35
CA LEU A 666 -19.33 8.94 -4.54
C LEU A 666 -18.98 8.05 -3.33
N GLU A 667 -17.82 8.26 -2.70
CA GLU A 667 -17.45 7.55 -1.46
C GLU A 667 -18.46 7.82 -0.33
N ALA A 668 -18.84 9.09 -0.15
CA ALA A 668 -19.83 9.47 0.85
C ALA A 668 -21.19 8.81 0.54
N LEU A 669 -21.67 8.94 -0.70
CA LEU A 669 -22.95 8.39 -1.13
C LEU A 669 -23.02 6.87 -1.00
N ALA A 670 -21.94 6.16 -1.35
CA ALA A 670 -21.81 4.72 -1.18
C ALA A 670 -21.96 4.28 0.29
N ASN A 671 -21.48 5.11 1.21
CA ASN A 671 -21.57 4.89 2.66
C ASN A 671 -22.84 5.48 3.28
N ASN A 672 -23.85 5.84 2.47
CA ASN A 672 -25.10 6.46 2.92
C ASN A 672 -24.91 7.81 3.65
N ILE A 673 -23.81 8.52 3.34
CA ILE A 673 -23.50 9.85 3.87
C ILE A 673 -24.00 10.89 2.86
N PRO A 674 -24.91 11.80 3.25
CA PRO A 674 -25.40 12.83 2.35
C PRO A 674 -24.30 13.84 1.99
N VAL A 675 -24.40 14.37 0.78
CA VAL A 675 -23.47 15.35 0.22
C VAL A 675 -24.20 16.66 -0.01
N VAL A 676 -23.65 17.76 0.51
CA VAL A 676 -24.12 19.12 0.26
C VAL A 676 -23.02 19.93 -0.36
N GLY A 677 -23.32 20.63 -1.44
CA GLY A 677 -22.33 21.34 -2.24
C GLY A 677 -22.72 22.78 -2.53
N MET A 678 -21.71 23.63 -2.69
CA MET A 678 -21.83 24.96 -3.27
C MET A 678 -20.98 25.01 -4.53
N ASP A 679 -21.57 25.49 -5.62
CA ASP A 679 -20.91 25.63 -6.92
C ASP A 679 -21.07 27.07 -7.44
N ILE A 680 -19.94 27.73 -7.66
CA ILE A 680 -19.88 29.08 -8.21
C ILE A 680 -19.48 29.00 -9.68
N SER A 681 -20.48 29.05 -10.56
CA SER A 681 -20.25 29.08 -12.02
C SER A 681 -20.80 30.37 -12.63
N ALA A 682 -19.91 31.13 -13.29
CA ALA A 682 -20.26 32.42 -13.90
C ALA A 682 -21.23 32.30 -15.09
N SER A 683 -21.45 31.09 -15.63
CA SER A 683 -22.22 30.84 -16.87
C SER A 683 -23.28 29.73 -16.76
N GLY A 684 -23.61 29.25 -15.54
CA GLY A 684 -24.56 28.15 -15.34
C GLY A 684 -24.07 26.78 -15.81
N ASN A 685 -22.80 26.68 -16.23
CA ASN A 685 -22.14 25.47 -16.70
C ASN A 685 -21.33 24.84 -15.56
N SER A 686 -21.93 23.86 -14.86
CA SER A 686 -21.32 23.17 -13.71
C SER A 686 -20.84 21.77 -14.07
N THR A 687 -19.67 21.42 -13.54
CA THR A 687 -19.04 20.10 -13.75
C THR A 687 -19.77 18.98 -13.03
N PHE A 688 -20.47 19.28 -11.93
CA PHE A 688 -21.19 18.29 -11.13
C PHE A 688 -22.64 18.10 -11.56
N LYS A 689 -23.23 19.09 -12.23
CA LYS A 689 -24.66 19.09 -12.58
C LYS A 689 -25.11 17.78 -13.21
N THR A 690 -24.43 17.31 -14.25
CA THR A 690 -24.87 16.10 -14.96
C THR A 690 -24.68 14.82 -14.14
N ALA A 691 -23.59 14.74 -13.37
CA ALA A 691 -23.35 13.59 -12.52
C ALA A 691 -24.40 13.50 -11.38
N ILE A 692 -24.90 14.64 -10.92
CA ILE A 692 -25.99 14.74 -9.94
C ILE A 692 -27.34 14.38 -10.59
N GLU A 693 -27.62 14.89 -11.79
CA GLU A 693 -28.87 14.58 -12.53
C GLU A 693 -28.99 13.07 -12.86
N LEU A 694 -27.88 12.36 -13.05
CA LEU A 694 -27.84 10.90 -13.22
C LEU A 694 -28.50 10.14 -12.05
N LEU A 695 -28.54 10.74 -10.85
CA LEU A 695 -29.14 10.14 -9.66
C LEU A 695 -30.67 10.29 -9.61
N GLY A 696 -31.28 10.95 -10.60
CA GLY A 696 -32.73 11.18 -10.64
C GLY A 696 -33.20 11.95 -9.40
N GLU A 697 -34.27 11.48 -8.76
CA GLU A 697 -34.85 12.12 -7.57
C GLU A 697 -33.90 12.18 -6.35
N GLN A 698 -32.83 11.37 -6.35
CA GLN A 698 -31.85 11.33 -5.26
C GLN A 698 -30.71 12.35 -5.42
N GLY A 699 -30.62 13.02 -6.57
CA GLY A 699 -29.68 14.11 -6.81
C GLY A 699 -30.41 15.40 -7.14
N ALA A 700 -29.98 16.51 -6.56
CA ALA A 700 -30.56 17.80 -6.88
C ALA A 700 -29.51 18.88 -7.08
N TYR A 701 -29.61 19.56 -8.22
CA TYR A 701 -28.81 20.73 -8.56
C TYR A 701 -29.72 21.95 -8.60
N TYR A 702 -29.65 22.79 -7.57
CA TYR A 702 -30.57 23.90 -7.35
C TYR A 702 -29.92 25.24 -7.68
N ASP A 703 -30.52 25.99 -8.61
CA ASP A 703 -30.18 27.40 -8.79
C ASP A 703 -30.97 28.25 -7.79
N ILE A 704 -30.25 28.85 -6.85
CA ILE A 704 -30.84 29.70 -5.79
C ILE A 704 -31.55 30.93 -6.35
N SER A 705 -31.20 31.40 -7.54
CA SER A 705 -31.87 32.54 -8.17
C SER A 705 -33.28 32.22 -8.70
N SER A 706 -33.59 30.93 -8.86
CA SER A 706 -34.84 30.43 -9.45
C SER A 706 -35.85 29.91 -8.43
N GLY A 707 -35.40 29.50 -7.24
CA GLY A 707 -36.24 28.97 -6.15
C GLY A 707 -36.20 29.84 -4.88
N SER A 708 -36.88 29.37 -3.83
CA SER A 708 -36.78 29.96 -2.49
C SER A 708 -36.11 29.01 -1.49
N SER A 709 -35.25 29.57 -0.64
CA SER A 709 -34.64 28.87 0.51
C SER A 709 -34.87 29.72 1.75
N ASN A 710 -35.73 29.24 2.64
CA ASN A 710 -36.05 29.92 3.88
C ASN A 710 -34.80 30.00 4.77
N LEU A 711 -34.33 31.22 5.04
CA LEU A 711 -33.16 31.45 5.89
C LEU A 711 -33.40 30.96 7.33
N LEU A 712 -34.64 31.06 7.83
CA LEU A 712 -35.01 30.69 9.20
C LEU A 712 -35.58 29.27 9.31
N GLU A 713 -35.34 28.41 8.34
CA GLU A 713 -35.71 26.99 8.45
C GLU A 713 -34.69 26.25 9.34
N PRO A 714 -35.12 25.62 10.44
CA PRO A 714 -34.23 24.81 11.28
C PRO A 714 -33.93 23.44 10.64
N PRO A 715 -32.83 22.78 11.03
CA PRO A 715 -32.57 21.40 10.62
C PRO A 715 -33.62 20.44 11.20
N ASP A 716 -33.92 19.35 10.48
CA ASP A 716 -34.78 18.29 11.00
C ASP A 716 -33.97 17.37 11.92
N LEU A 717 -34.10 17.61 13.22
CA LEU A 717 -33.34 16.91 14.26
C LEU A 717 -34.13 15.77 14.92
N ARG A 718 -35.33 15.41 14.42
CA ARG A 718 -36.21 14.40 15.04
C ARG A 718 -35.58 13.01 15.15
N ARG A 719 -34.54 12.72 14.35
CA ARG A 719 -33.82 11.44 14.37
C ARG A 719 -32.77 11.30 15.49
N PHE A 720 -32.40 12.40 16.14
CA PHE A 720 -31.36 12.41 17.18
C PHE A 720 -31.96 12.29 18.58
N ASP A 721 -31.13 11.96 19.57
CA ASP A 721 -31.52 12.04 20.98
C ASP A 721 -31.60 13.50 21.48
N LYS A 722 -32.11 13.70 22.70
CA LYS A 722 -32.31 15.05 23.27
C LYS A 722 -31.00 15.85 23.36
N SER A 723 -29.90 15.22 23.77
CA SER A 723 -28.62 15.92 23.97
C SER A 723 -28.02 16.40 22.66
N GLU A 724 -28.08 15.56 21.63
CA GLU A 724 -27.58 15.85 20.30
C GLU A 724 -28.49 16.84 19.56
N ARG A 725 -29.82 16.77 19.78
CA ARG A 725 -30.77 17.79 19.31
C ARG A 725 -30.45 19.17 19.86
N GLU A 726 -30.24 19.28 21.18
CA GLU A 726 -29.92 20.55 21.84
C GLU A 726 -28.62 21.15 21.29
N ARG A 727 -27.57 20.32 21.18
CA ARG A 727 -26.27 20.74 20.62
C ARG A 727 -26.39 21.23 19.17
N ARG A 728 -26.98 20.43 18.28
CA ARG A 728 -27.11 20.76 16.85
C ARG A 728 -28.00 21.97 16.62
N MET A 729 -29.07 22.10 17.41
CA MET A 729 -29.93 23.27 17.38
C MET A 729 -29.17 24.52 17.80
N GLU A 730 -28.33 24.44 18.84
CA GLU A 730 -27.49 25.57 19.27
C GLU A 730 -26.48 25.97 18.19
N SER A 731 -25.84 24.99 17.54
CA SER A 731 -24.94 25.23 16.39
C SER A 731 -25.68 25.91 15.22
N TRP A 732 -26.93 25.52 14.93
CA TRP A 732 -27.75 26.20 13.92
C TRP A 732 -28.13 27.63 14.33
N LYS A 733 -28.55 27.85 15.59
CA LYS A 733 -28.88 29.20 16.09
C LYS A 733 -27.69 30.14 15.99
N ASP A 734 -26.51 29.67 16.38
CA ASP A 734 -25.29 30.47 16.33
C ASP A 734 -24.94 30.87 14.89
N PHE A 735 -25.08 29.92 13.96
CA PHE A 735 -24.91 30.20 12.54
C PHE A 735 -25.93 31.23 12.00
N ILE A 736 -27.23 31.04 12.30
CA ILE A 736 -28.28 31.96 11.84
C ILE A 736 -28.10 33.35 12.43
N ARG A 737 -27.71 33.46 13.71
CA ARG A 737 -27.34 34.74 14.33
C ARG A 737 -26.29 35.46 13.50
N LYS A 738 -25.20 34.80 13.16
CA LYS A 738 -24.10 35.37 12.36
C LYS A 738 -24.56 35.79 10.96
N ALA A 739 -25.36 34.94 10.30
CA ALA A 739 -25.96 35.26 9.01
C ALA A 739 -26.85 36.53 9.08
N LEU A 740 -27.68 36.64 10.12
CA LEU A 740 -28.53 37.82 10.34
C LEU A 740 -27.72 39.06 10.70
N THR A 741 -26.65 38.94 11.49
CA THR A 741 -25.73 40.04 11.80
C THR A 741 -25.06 40.55 10.51
N ALA A 742 -24.60 39.64 9.65
CA ALA A 742 -24.03 39.99 8.34
C ALA A 742 -25.05 40.71 7.44
N ILE A 743 -26.30 40.24 7.39
CA ILE A 743 -27.40 40.89 6.66
C ILE A 743 -27.72 42.28 7.22
N ALA A 744 -27.83 42.40 8.56
CA ALA A 744 -28.23 43.62 9.24
C ALA A 744 -27.14 44.71 9.20
N MET A 745 -25.86 44.33 9.17
CA MET A 745 -24.76 45.29 9.04
C MET A 745 -24.53 45.68 7.58
N GLY A 746 -24.70 44.76 6.62
CA GLY A 746 -24.50 45.06 5.20
C GLY A 746 -23.10 45.61 4.93
N LYS A 747 -23.02 46.84 4.42
CA LYS A 747 -21.74 47.57 4.18
C LYS A 747 -21.35 48.52 5.33
N VAL A 748 -22.08 48.51 6.45
CA VAL A 748 -21.85 49.44 7.56
C VAL A 748 -20.72 48.92 8.44
N GLU A 749 -19.60 49.64 8.46
CA GLU A 749 -18.45 49.34 9.30
C GLU A 749 -18.50 50.17 10.59
N ASN A 750 -19.17 49.64 11.62
CA ASN A 750 -19.19 50.24 12.96
C ASN A 750 -19.15 49.13 14.03
N PRO A 751 -18.01 48.91 14.69
CA PRO A 751 -17.85 47.82 15.66
C PRO A 751 -18.80 47.90 16.86
N HIS A 752 -19.05 49.10 17.40
CA HIS A 752 -19.95 49.29 18.54
C HIS A 752 -21.41 49.02 18.16
N LEU A 753 -21.83 49.49 16.99
CA LEU A 753 -23.15 49.20 16.45
C LEU A 753 -23.30 47.70 16.13
N ALA A 754 -22.30 47.07 15.52
CA ALA A 754 -22.29 45.64 15.20
C ALA A 754 -22.43 44.77 16.46
N GLN A 755 -21.68 45.10 17.52
CA GLN A 755 -21.78 44.42 18.81
C GLN A 755 -23.19 44.56 19.40
N ARG A 756 -23.80 45.75 19.28
CA ARG A 756 -25.16 45.97 19.78
C ARG A 756 -26.22 45.25 18.95
N VAL A 757 -26.09 45.28 17.63
CA VAL A 757 -26.93 44.54 16.68
C VAL A 757 -26.89 43.05 16.98
N ASP A 758 -25.69 42.47 17.16
CA ASP A 758 -25.54 41.06 17.51
C ASP A 758 -26.23 40.72 18.83
N ALA A 759 -26.03 41.51 19.89
CA ALA A 759 -26.67 41.30 21.19
C ALA A 759 -28.21 41.36 21.11
N LEU A 760 -28.76 42.25 20.29
CA LEU A 760 -30.21 42.35 20.07
C LEU A 760 -30.74 41.19 19.23
N LEU A 761 -29.98 40.72 18.23
CA LEU A 761 -30.34 39.55 17.43
C LEU A 761 -30.33 38.25 18.24
N VAL A 762 -29.39 38.08 19.18
CA VAL A 762 -29.41 36.96 20.16
C VAL A 762 -30.73 36.94 20.90
N LYS A 763 -31.12 38.10 21.47
CA LYS A 763 -32.36 38.21 22.24
C LYS A 763 -33.61 38.00 21.37
N ALA A 764 -33.60 38.55 20.15
CA ALA A 764 -34.71 38.40 19.21
C ALA A 764 -34.89 36.94 18.77
N LEU A 765 -33.81 36.24 18.45
CA LEU A 765 -33.85 34.82 18.09
C LEU A 765 -34.35 33.95 19.24
N ASP A 766 -33.91 34.21 20.48
CA ASP A 766 -34.38 33.47 21.65
C ASP A 766 -35.88 33.66 21.90
N VAL A 767 -36.39 34.90 21.82
CA VAL A 767 -37.82 35.18 21.97
C VAL A 767 -38.62 34.56 20.83
N PHE A 768 -38.14 34.66 19.59
CA PHE A 768 -38.81 34.10 18.42
C PHE A 768 -38.93 32.57 18.49
N LEU A 769 -37.85 31.87 18.84
CA LEU A 769 -37.82 30.40 18.88
C LEU A 769 -38.54 29.80 20.11
N LYS A 770 -38.82 30.61 21.15
CA LYS A 770 -39.60 30.21 22.33
C LYS A 770 -41.08 30.53 22.23
N ASP A 771 -41.49 31.27 21.19
CA ASP A 771 -42.90 31.63 21.00
C ASP A 771 -43.75 30.38 20.68
N PRO A 772 -44.84 30.13 21.44
CA PRO A 772 -45.65 28.92 21.25
C PRO A 772 -46.28 28.79 19.85
N GLU A 773 -46.62 29.91 19.20
CA GLU A 773 -47.19 29.91 17.85
C GLU A 773 -46.13 29.50 16.83
N ILE A 774 -44.92 30.06 16.94
CA ILE A 774 -43.77 29.74 16.09
C ILE A 774 -43.38 28.27 16.21
N ILE A 775 -43.25 27.75 17.43
CA ILE A 775 -42.94 26.33 17.70
C ILE A 775 -44.00 25.42 17.07
N THR A 776 -45.28 25.74 17.24
CA THR A 776 -46.39 24.94 16.70
C THR A 776 -46.35 24.89 15.17
N ARG A 777 -46.06 26.02 14.51
CA ARG A 777 -45.95 26.10 13.05
C ARG A 777 -44.76 25.28 12.52
N TYR A 778 -43.59 25.35 13.17
CA TYR A 778 -42.45 24.49 12.79
C TYR A 778 -42.79 23.01 12.93
N ASN A 779 -43.33 22.60 14.08
CA ASN A 779 -43.65 21.19 14.33
C ASN A 779 -44.65 20.65 13.31
N ARG A 780 -45.74 21.38 13.03
CA ARG A 780 -46.73 20.98 12.01
C ARG A 780 -46.13 20.88 10.61
N ALA A 781 -45.26 21.82 10.22
CA ALA A 781 -44.59 21.77 8.92
C ALA A 781 -43.70 20.52 8.77
N PHE A 782 -42.94 20.15 9.79
CA PHE A 782 -42.12 18.93 9.75
C PHE A 782 -42.95 17.64 9.86
N GLU A 783 -44.05 17.64 10.63
CA GLU A 783 -44.98 16.52 10.78
C GLU A 783 -45.73 16.22 9.48
N MET A 784 -46.28 17.25 8.83
CA MET A 784 -47.06 17.10 7.58
C MET A 784 -46.19 16.99 6.33
N GLY A 785 -44.92 17.37 6.43
CA GLY A 785 -43.91 17.17 5.41
C GLY A 785 -43.84 18.27 4.35
N TRP A 786 -42.82 18.17 3.50
CA TRP A 786 -42.53 19.12 2.43
C TRP A 786 -43.69 19.23 1.42
N LEU A 787 -43.96 20.44 0.93
CA LEU A 787 -45.10 20.82 0.06
C LEU A 787 -46.50 20.78 0.69
N SER A 788 -46.66 20.36 1.95
CA SER A 788 -47.95 20.43 2.65
C SER A 788 -48.46 21.87 2.81
N PRO A 789 -49.79 22.07 2.97
CA PRO A 789 -50.34 23.38 3.32
C PRO A 789 -49.67 24.01 4.56
N GLU A 790 -49.32 23.17 5.54
CA GLU A 790 -48.63 23.55 6.77
C GLU A 790 -47.18 23.97 6.50
N TRP A 791 -46.49 23.31 5.56
CA TRP A 791 -45.16 23.73 5.10
C TRP A 791 -45.17 25.13 4.48
N GLN A 792 -46.21 25.47 3.72
CA GLN A 792 -46.36 26.82 3.17
C GLN A 792 -46.54 27.89 4.25
N GLN A 793 -46.92 27.49 5.46
CA GLN A 793 -47.06 28.35 6.63
C GLN A 793 -45.86 28.26 7.59
N ILE A 794 -44.74 27.65 7.19
CA ILE A 794 -43.53 27.60 8.04
C ILE A 794 -43.07 29.04 8.40
N PRO A 795 -42.57 29.28 9.63
CA PRO A 795 -42.05 30.60 10.01
C PRO A 795 -40.88 31.04 9.11
N THR A 796 -40.87 32.32 8.74
CA THR A 796 -39.92 32.91 7.78
C THR A 796 -39.36 34.25 8.29
N LEU A 797 -38.39 34.81 7.56
CA LEU A 797 -37.76 36.09 7.91
C LEU A 797 -38.76 37.24 8.20
N PRO A 798 -39.87 37.44 7.45
CA PRO A 798 -40.89 38.43 7.78
C PRO A 798 -41.57 38.22 9.14
N ASP A 799 -41.70 36.97 9.61
CA ASP A 799 -42.24 36.70 10.94
C ASP A 799 -41.25 37.10 12.03
N PHE A 800 -39.96 36.81 11.83
CA PHE A 800 -38.89 37.17 12.76
C PHE A 800 -38.75 38.69 12.96
N VAL A 801 -38.81 39.49 11.89
CA VAL A 801 -38.65 40.96 11.98
C VAL A 801 -39.68 41.59 12.91
N LYS A 802 -40.88 41.00 13.05
CA LYS A 802 -41.93 41.48 13.97
C LYS A 802 -41.50 41.40 15.45
N PHE A 803 -40.54 40.54 15.77
CA PHE A 803 -39.97 40.38 17.11
C PHE A 803 -38.81 41.36 17.39
N CYS A 804 -38.25 42.00 16.37
CA CYS A 804 -37.19 43.01 16.49
C CYS A 804 -37.74 44.39 16.90
N THR A 805 -38.57 44.45 17.95
CA THR A 805 -39.17 45.69 18.48
C THR A 805 -38.90 45.84 19.97
N ARG A 806 -38.93 47.08 20.48
CA ARG A 806 -38.67 47.35 21.90
C ARG A 806 -39.63 46.58 22.81
N GLU A 807 -40.90 46.53 22.43
CA GLU A 807 -41.99 45.93 23.19
C GLU A 807 -41.83 44.41 23.28
N ARG A 808 -41.56 43.75 22.13
CA ARG A 808 -41.37 42.29 22.06
C ARG A 808 -40.09 41.84 22.76
N LEU A 809 -39.02 42.63 22.70
CA LEU A 809 -37.75 42.32 23.37
C LEU A 809 -37.73 42.69 24.86
N ASN A 810 -38.77 43.35 25.39
CA ASN A 810 -38.86 43.77 26.79
C ASN A 810 -37.58 44.47 27.29
N LEU A 811 -37.10 45.47 26.54
CA LEU A 811 -35.90 46.23 26.87
C LEU A 811 -36.22 47.28 27.94
N ARG A 812 -35.82 47.01 29.19
CA ARG A 812 -36.05 47.89 30.35
C ARG A 812 -35.21 49.17 30.30
N SER A 813 -33.95 49.08 29.87
CA SER A 813 -33.06 50.19 29.54
C SER A 813 -32.92 50.28 28.03
N PHE A 814 -33.49 51.34 27.43
CA PHE A 814 -33.51 51.54 25.98
C PHE A 814 -32.72 52.80 25.64
N GLU A 815 -31.46 52.61 25.25
CA GLU A 815 -30.52 53.69 24.96
C GLU A 815 -30.58 54.12 23.48
N GLU A 816 -29.89 55.21 23.13
CA GLU A 816 -29.86 55.66 21.73
C GLU A 816 -29.23 54.62 20.80
N ILE A 817 -28.21 53.91 21.28
CA ILE A 817 -27.55 52.84 20.52
C ILE A 817 -28.46 51.63 20.31
N ASP A 818 -29.39 51.35 21.23
CA ASP A 818 -30.44 50.33 21.04
C ASP A 818 -31.40 50.71 19.93
N ARG A 819 -31.85 51.97 19.93
CA ARG A 819 -32.72 52.49 18.90
C ARG A 819 -32.04 52.43 17.53
N GLN A 820 -30.78 52.85 17.46
CA GLN A 820 -29.98 52.78 16.24
C GLN A 820 -29.82 51.33 15.74
N ALA A 821 -29.51 50.39 16.64
CA ALA A 821 -29.34 48.99 16.28
C ALA A 821 -30.65 48.32 15.81
N LEU A 822 -31.78 48.55 16.50
CA LEU A 822 -33.08 48.03 16.04
C LEU A 822 -33.51 48.64 14.71
N ASN A 823 -33.34 49.96 14.54
CA ASN A 823 -33.61 50.64 13.27
C ASN A 823 -32.74 50.09 12.15
N GLN A 824 -31.45 49.83 12.42
CA GLN A 824 -30.54 49.23 11.46
C GLN A 824 -31.02 47.84 11.01
N ILE A 825 -31.36 46.96 11.96
CA ILE A 825 -31.90 45.61 11.66
C ILE A 825 -33.18 45.73 10.83
N GLN A 826 -34.15 46.52 11.28
CA GLN A 826 -35.44 46.66 10.59
C GLN A 826 -35.29 47.26 9.18
N ASN A 827 -34.46 48.30 9.03
CA ASN A 827 -34.26 48.98 7.75
C ASN A 827 -33.57 48.06 6.75
N GLN A 828 -32.48 47.37 7.14
CA GLN A 828 -31.75 46.49 6.24
C GLN A 828 -32.55 45.25 5.86
N VAL A 829 -33.26 44.64 6.82
CA VAL A 829 -34.09 43.47 6.50
C VAL A 829 -35.29 43.88 5.64
N SER A 830 -35.94 45.03 5.91
CA SER A 830 -37.01 45.55 5.05
C SER A 830 -36.53 45.88 3.63
N ALA A 831 -35.34 46.49 3.50
CA ALA A 831 -34.72 46.76 2.21
C ALA A 831 -34.40 45.46 1.45
N LEU A 832 -33.90 44.44 2.16
CA LEU A 832 -33.67 43.11 1.60
C LEU A 832 -34.98 42.50 1.11
N LEU A 833 -36.03 42.47 1.94
CA LEU A 833 -37.35 41.90 1.60
C LEU A 833 -38.00 42.54 0.35
N ALA A 834 -37.70 43.81 0.06
CA ALA A 834 -38.14 44.48 -1.15
C ALA A 834 -37.41 43.99 -2.42
N SER A 835 -36.20 43.45 -2.28
CA SER A 835 -35.37 42.96 -3.39
C SER A 835 -35.84 41.60 -3.92
N ARG A 836 -35.42 41.26 -5.15
CA ARG A 836 -35.67 39.92 -5.72
C ARG A 836 -35.06 38.81 -4.87
N LEU A 837 -33.87 39.04 -4.33
CA LEU A 837 -33.19 38.12 -3.44
C LEU A 837 -33.92 37.95 -2.09
N GLY A 838 -34.35 39.05 -1.46
CA GLY A 838 -35.08 38.94 -0.19
C GLY A 838 -36.37 38.16 -0.32
N LYS A 839 -37.08 38.30 -1.44
CA LYS A 839 -38.26 37.47 -1.74
C LYS A 839 -37.94 35.97 -1.84
N ALA A 840 -36.74 35.60 -2.31
CA ALA A 840 -36.30 34.21 -2.39
C ALA A 840 -35.92 33.63 -1.03
N ILE A 841 -35.35 34.42 -0.12
CA ILE A 841 -34.93 33.92 1.21
C ILE A 841 -36.03 33.97 2.29
N ALA A 842 -37.08 34.76 2.02
CA ALA A 842 -38.17 35.06 2.96
C ALA A 842 -39.44 34.21 2.76
N ARG A 843 -39.36 33.19 1.89
CA ARG A 843 -40.47 32.28 1.59
C ARG A 843 -40.12 30.86 2.04
N PRO A 844 -41.12 29.98 2.24
CA PRO A 844 -40.89 28.56 2.48
C PRO A 844 -39.92 27.98 1.45
N SER A 845 -39.05 27.06 1.88
CA SER A 845 -38.10 26.44 0.94
C SER A 845 -38.83 25.61 -0.10
N THR A 846 -38.50 25.83 -1.37
CA THR A 846 -39.03 25.07 -2.52
C THR A 846 -38.13 23.90 -2.90
N PHE A 847 -37.00 23.74 -2.22
CA PHE A 847 -36.04 22.66 -2.47
C PHE A 847 -36.40 21.45 -1.62
N SER A 848 -36.33 20.26 -2.21
CA SER A 848 -36.70 19.02 -1.51
C SER A 848 -35.67 18.69 -0.42
N PRO A 849 -36.13 18.28 0.79
CA PRO A 849 -35.24 17.77 1.82
C PRO A 849 -34.75 16.33 1.52
N LEU A 850 -35.35 15.62 0.57
CA LEU A 850 -35.15 14.18 0.34
C LEU A 850 -33.85 13.76 -0.37
N PRO A 851 -33.31 14.48 -1.38
CA PRO A 851 -32.15 14.02 -2.14
C PRO A 851 -30.92 13.73 -1.29
N ALA A 852 -30.21 12.65 -1.61
CA ALA A 852 -28.96 12.26 -0.96
C ALA A 852 -27.79 13.21 -1.28
N ILE A 853 -27.83 13.87 -2.45
CA ILE A 853 -26.88 14.91 -2.82
C ILE A 853 -27.58 16.18 -3.29
N LYS A 854 -27.12 17.33 -2.80
CA LYS A 854 -27.68 18.65 -3.12
C LYS A 854 -26.57 19.63 -3.42
N PHE A 855 -26.58 20.24 -4.59
CA PHE A 855 -25.66 21.33 -4.94
C PHE A 855 -26.44 22.61 -5.13
N PHE A 856 -25.98 23.68 -4.50
CA PHE A 856 -26.55 25.01 -4.65
C PHE A 856 -25.66 25.82 -5.58
N ALA A 857 -26.20 26.13 -6.76
CA ALA A 857 -25.54 26.92 -7.78
C ALA A 857 -25.74 28.41 -7.52
N LEU A 858 -24.65 29.16 -7.64
CA LEU A 858 -24.64 30.61 -7.56
C LEU A 858 -24.36 31.18 -8.96
N SER A 859 -25.42 31.34 -9.77
CA SER A 859 -25.35 31.82 -11.16
C SER A 859 -25.86 33.27 -11.29
N GLY A 860 -25.41 34.00 -12.32
CA GLY A 860 -26.04 35.28 -12.72
C GLY A 860 -25.82 36.48 -11.78
N LEU A 861 -24.74 36.46 -11.00
CA LEU A 861 -24.46 37.50 -10.00
C LEU A 861 -23.77 38.72 -10.63
N SER A 862 -24.54 39.76 -10.96
CA SER A 862 -24.01 41.05 -11.45
C SER A 862 -23.69 42.06 -10.34
N ASN A 863 -24.27 41.87 -9.14
CA ASN A 863 -24.09 42.73 -7.98
C ASN A 863 -23.37 41.98 -6.85
N GLU A 864 -22.25 42.54 -6.39
CA GLU A 864 -21.38 41.97 -5.36
C GLU A 864 -22.09 41.76 -4.00
N GLN A 865 -23.04 42.63 -3.65
CA GLN A 865 -23.79 42.51 -2.39
C GLN A 865 -24.83 41.39 -2.44
N ASP A 866 -25.52 41.23 -3.57
CA ASP A 866 -26.50 40.15 -3.76
C ASP A 866 -25.79 38.79 -3.84
N ALA A 867 -24.61 38.73 -4.45
CA ALA A 867 -23.74 37.55 -4.48
C ALA A 867 -23.38 37.05 -3.07
N TYR A 868 -22.96 37.97 -2.22
CA TYR A 868 -22.61 37.69 -0.82
C TYR A 868 -23.80 37.15 -0.03
N LEU A 869 -24.97 37.79 -0.16
CA LEU A 869 -26.19 37.36 0.54
C LEU A 869 -26.73 36.02 0.03
N MET A 870 -26.66 35.77 -1.28
CA MET A 870 -26.98 34.46 -1.86
C MET A 870 -26.06 33.37 -1.34
N ALA A 871 -24.76 33.65 -1.22
CA ALA A 871 -23.79 32.71 -0.68
C ALA A 871 -24.08 32.35 0.79
N ILE A 872 -24.42 33.33 1.62
CA ILE A 872 -24.84 33.08 3.02
C ILE A 872 -26.07 32.19 3.06
N ASN A 873 -27.08 32.46 2.21
CA ASN A 873 -28.29 31.64 2.16
C ASN A 873 -28.02 30.23 1.64
N ALA A 874 -27.16 30.07 0.63
CA ALA A 874 -26.73 28.79 0.09
C ALA A 874 -26.03 27.96 1.18
N HIS A 875 -25.07 28.57 1.87
CA HIS A 875 -24.36 27.93 2.97
C HIS A 875 -25.30 27.57 4.11
N SER A 876 -26.28 28.43 4.43
CA SER A 876 -27.34 28.12 5.40
C SER A 876 -28.11 26.85 5.03
N ALA A 877 -28.50 26.72 3.76
CA ALA A 877 -29.15 25.52 3.26
C ALA A 877 -28.24 24.29 3.34
N CYS A 878 -26.94 24.43 3.03
CA CYS A 878 -25.96 23.35 3.20
C CYS A 878 -25.85 22.90 4.67
N ILE A 879 -25.63 23.84 5.60
CA ILE A 879 -25.47 23.54 7.03
C ILE A 879 -26.74 22.93 7.63
N ARG A 880 -27.91 23.44 7.26
CA ARG A 880 -29.19 22.85 7.68
C ARG A 880 -29.31 21.39 7.28
N ASN A 881 -28.99 21.07 6.03
CA ASN A 881 -29.01 19.69 5.54
C ASN A 881 -27.92 18.83 6.22
N ALA A 882 -26.71 19.36 6.36
CA ALA A 882 -25.59 18.68 7.03
C ALA A 882 -25.92 18.32 8.48
N LEU A 883 -26.39 19.28 9.27
CA LEU A 883 -26.77 19.09 10.68
C LEU A 883 -27.95 18.13 10.85
N SER A 884 -28.78 17.95 9.83
CA SER A 884 -29.87 16.98 9.90
C SER A 884 -29.36 15.54 9.89
N HIS A 885 -28.10 15.24 9.56
CA HIS A 885 -27.57 13.87 9.47
C HIS A 885 -26.39 13.62 10.44
N PRO A 886 -26.20 12.37 10.93
CA PRO A 886 -25.11 12.06 11.86
C PRO A 886 -23.72 12.34 11.27
N LYS A 887 -23.57 12.07 9.98
CA LYS A 887 -22.40 12.42 9.18
C LYS A 887 -22.87 13.08 7.88
N SER A 888 -22.09 14.01 7.35
CA SER A 888 -22.36 14.66 6.06
C SER A 888 -21.06 15.15 5.42
N LEU A 889 -21.03 15.28 4.10
CA LEU A 889 -19.93 15.90 3.37
C LEU A 889 -20.37 17.27 2.83
N PHE A 890 -19.65 18.33 3.21
CA PHE A 890 -19.74 19.65 2.58
C PHE A 890 -18.67 19.80 1.49
N ILE A 891 -19.08 20.15 0.27
CA ILE A 891 -18.17 20.42 -0.87
C ILE A 891 -18.28 21.89 -1.26
N GLY A 892 -17.17 22.62 -1.23
CA GLY A 892 -17.08 23.98 -1.77
C GLY A 892 -16.24 24.02 -3.04
N ASP A 893 -16.87 24.17 -4.20
CA ASP A 893 -16.16 24.38 -5.46
C ASP A 893 -16.00 25.88 -5.75
N GLU A 894 -14.77 26.30 -6.03
CA GLU A 894 -14.39 27.68 -6.40
C GLU A 894 -14.88 28.76 -5.42
N LEU A 895 -14.91 28.45 -4.11
CA LEU A 895 -15.30 29.41 -3.06
C LEU A 895 -14.35 30.60 -2.91
N SER A 896 -13.17 30.55 -3.55
CA SER A 896 -12.12 31.57 -3.52
C SER A 896 -12.69 32.99 -3.75
N VAL A 897 -13.59 33.15 -4.72
CA VAL A 897 -14.23 34.44 -5.07
C VAL A 897 -14.97 35.05 -3.88
N LEU A 898 -15.64 34.23 -3.07
CA LEU A 898 -16.44 34.68 -1.93
C LEU A 898 -15.63 34.81 -0.63
N LEU A 899 -14.51 34.10 -0.51
CA LEU A 899 -13.65 34.16 0.68
C LEU A 899 -13.00 35.53 0.88
N ARG A 900 -13.00 36.40 -0.14
CA ARG A 900 -12.61 37.82 0.01
C ARG A 900 -13.59 38.63 0.87
N LYS A 901 -14.76 38.09 1.19
CA LYS A 901 -15.78 38.74 2.04
C LYS A 901 -15.67 38.22 3.46
N ASP A 902 -15.28 39.09 4.38
CA ASP A 902 -14.95 38.70 5.77
C ASP A 902 -16.05 37.90 6.46
N GLY A 903 -17.32 38.30 6.35
CA GLY A 903 -18.39 37.55 7.00
C GLY A 903 -18.63 36.16 6.40
N PHE A 904 -18.33 35.93 5.11
CA PHE A 904 -18.43 34.61 4.50
C PHE A 904 -17.21 33.74 4.84
N ALA A 905 -16.01 34.34 4.83
CA ALA A 905 -14.79 33.69 5.29
C ALA A 905 -14.95 33.17 6.73
N GLN A 906 -15.46 34.01 7.64
CA GLN A 906 -15.73 33.63 9.03
C GLN A 906 -16.65 32.40 9.15
N ILE A 907 -17.71 32.35 8.36
CA ILE A 907 -18.65 31.22 8.32
C ILE A 907 -17.96 29.92 7.86
N ILE A 908 -17.13 29.99 6.81
CA ILE A 908 -16.38 28.83 6.31
C ILE A 908 -15.30 28.40 7.32
N GLY A 909 -14.55 29.35 7.87
CA GLY A 909 -13.54 29.10 8.90
C GLY A 909 -14.10 28.41 10.13
N GLU A 910 -15.29 28.83 10.57
CA GLU A 910 -16.01 28.17 11.65
C GLU A 910 -16.49 26.77 11.26
N THR A 911 -17.06 26.59 10.06
CA THR A 911 -17.47 25.25 9.57
C THR A 911 -16.28 24.29 9.60
N CYS A 912 -15.09 24.77 9.20
CA CYS A 912 -13.85 24.03 9.32
C CYS A 912 -13.46 23.77 10.80
N ALA A 913 -13.64 24.69 11.73
CA ALA A 913 -13.25 24.48 13.13
C ALA A 913 -14.23 23.60 13.93
N THR A 914 -15.55 23.79 13.79
CA THR A 914 -16.58 23.15 14.63
C THR A 914 -17.20 21.93 13.98
N GLY A 915 -17.20 21.83 12.64
CA GLY A 915 -17.89 20.78 11.89
C GLY A 915 -17.52 19.35 12.31
N ARG A 916 -16.34 19.12 12.89
CA ARG A 916 -15.85 17.79 13.29
C ARG A 916 -16.75 17.23 14.40
N LYS A 917 -17.13 18.08 15.34
CA LYS A 917 -18.00 17.71 16.47
C LYS A 917 -19.41 17.37 15.97
N GLU A 918 -19.85 18.07 14.92
CA GLU A 918 -21.19 17.92 14.34
C GLU A 918 -21.30 16.83 13.26
N GLY A 919 -20.19 16.15 12.92
CA GLY A 919 -20.18 15.11 11.89
C GLY A 919 -20.01 15.62 10.45
N ILE A 920 -19.62 16.88 10.27
CA ILE A 920 -19.48 17.53 8.96
C ILE A 920 -18.02 17.40 8.47
N ALA A 921 -17.83 16.54 7.47
CA ALA A 921 -16.59 16.50 6.68
C ALA A 921 -16.59 17.65 5.68
N VAL A 922 -15.42 18.23 5.39
CA VAL A 922 -15.29 19.39 4.50
C VAL A 922 -14.31 19.10 3.37
N LEU A 923 -14.72 19.38 2.14
CA LEU A 923 -13.90 19.31 0.96
C LEU A 923 -13.93 20.66 0.25
N LEU A 924 -12.80 21.38 0.26
CA LEU A 924 -12.66 22.64 -0.48
C LEU A 924 -11.87 22.40 -1.76
N MET A 925 -12.31 22.97 -2.87
CA MET A 925 -11.63 22.92 -4.15
C MET A 925 -11.30 24.34 -4.61
N SER A 926 -10.03 24.57 -4.95
CA SER A 926 -9.52 25.88 -5.39
C SER A 926 -8.44 25.70 -6.45
N GLN A 927 -8.09 26.79 -7.15
CA GLN A 927 -6.98 26.77 -8.10
C GLN A 927 -5.64 26.94 -7.38
N ASP A 928 -5.58 27.90 -6.47
CA ASP A 928 -4.44 28.26 -5.64
C ASP A 928 -4.84 28.35 -4.17
N PRO A 929 -3.85 28.33 -3.24
CA PRO A 929 -4.09 28.53 -1.82
C PRO A 929 -4.17 30.02 -1.43
N ASP A 930 -3.77 30.96 -2.30
CA ASP A 930 -3.55 32.38 -1.94
C ASP A 930 -4.81 33.00 -1.36
N THR A 931 -5.91 32.91 -2.10
CA THR A 931 -7.18 33.54 -1.70
C THR A 931 -7.76 32.93 -0.42
N ILE A 932 -7.46 31.65 -0.15
CA ILE A 932 -7.89 30.97 1.08
C ILE A 932 -7.01 31.42 2.25
N CYS A 933 -5.71 31.56 2.05
CA CYS A 933 -4.76 31.91 3.12
C CYS A 933 -4.84 33.40 3.50
N GLU A 934 -5.12 34.27 2.54
CA GLU A 934 -5.18 35.73 2.73
C GLU A 934 -6.51 36.21 3.33
N CYS A 935 -7.56 35.38 3.34
CA CYS A 935 -8.83 35.78 3.94
C CYS A 935 -8.74 35.93 5.47
N SER A 936 -9.68 36.67 6.06
CA SER A 936 -9.67 36.99 7.51
C SER A 936 -9.65 35.79 8.45
N THR A 937 -10.04 34.60 7.98
CA THR A 937 -9.97 33.33 8.73
C THR A 937 -9.10 32.27 8.07
N GLY A 938 -8.17 32.67 7.19
CA GLY A 938 -7.32 31.73 6.45
C GLY A 938 -6.52 30.79 7.35
N ALA A 939 -5.92 31.32 8.42
CA ALA A 939 -5.22 30.51 9.41
C ALA A 939 -6.12 29.44 10.06
N GLN A 940 -7.36 29.80 10.40
CA GLN A 940 -8.34 28.89 10.99
C GLN A 940 -8.73 27.78 9.99
N ILE A 941 -8.96 28.11 8.72
CA ILE A 941 -9.26 27.12 7.67
C ILE A 941 -8.07 26.15 7.54
N MET A 942 -6.86 26.69 7.34
CA MET A 942 -5.68 25.91 6.99
C MET A 942 -5.15 25.03 8.11
N GLN A 943 -5.27 25.45 9.38
CA GLN A 943 -4.90 24.65 10.55
C GLN A 943 -5.84 23.46 10.78
N ASN A 944 -7.07 23.53 10.30
CA ASN A 944 -8.04 22.44 10.44
C ASN A 944 -8.03 21.45 9.27
N MET A 945 -7.36 21.77 8.15
CA MET A 945 -7.23 20.85 7.02
C MET A 945 -6.39 19.62 7.41
N THR A 946 -6.97 18.44 7.27
CA THR A 946 -6.30 17.16 7.55
C THR A 946 -5.44 16.71 6.37
N TYR A 947 -5.96 16.93 5.16
CA TYR A 947 -5.30 16.58 3.90
C TYR A 947 -5.20 17.80 3.00
N ARG A 948 -4.05 17.96 2.35
CA ARG A 948 -3.87 18.92 1.26
C ARG A 948 -3.46 18.15 0.02
N ILE A 949 -4.26 18.23 -1.04
CA ILE A 949 -4.10 17.44 -2.25
C ILE A 949 -3.85 18.40 -3.41
N THR A 950 -2.59 18.51 -3.83
CA THR A 950 -2.14 19.49 -4.82
C THR A 950 -1.87 18.83 -6.16
N GLY A 951 -2.62 19.20 -7.18
CA GLY A 951 -2.43 18.76 -8.57
C GLY A 951 -1.38 19.60 -9.29
N ARG A 952 -1.55 19.74 -10.61
CA ARG A 952 -0.72 20.64 -11.43
C ARG A 952 -0.88 22.10 -10.99
N ILE A 953 0.24 22.81 -10.89
CA ILE A 953 0.29 24.25 -10.60
C ILE A 953 1.02 25.00 -11.71
N THR A 954 1.03 26.33 -11.66
CA THR A 954 1.88 27.16 -12.53
C THR A 954 3.26 27.37 -11.90
N SER A 955 4.25 27.77 -12.71
CA SER A 955 5.59 28.11 -12.19
C SER A 955 5.56 29.27 -11.20
N SER A 956 4.68 30.25 -11.39
CA SER A 956 4.47 31.36 -10.44
C SER A 956 3.84 30.89 -9.13
N GLY A 957 2.99 29.87 -9.18
CA GLY A 957 2.33 29.32 -7.98
C GLY A 957 3.30 28.73 -6.97
N ILE A 958 4.52 28.30 -7.36
CA ILE A 958 5.50 27.71 -6.42
C ILE A 958 5.74 28.61 -5.20
N ALA A 959 5.84 29.93 -5.43
CA ALA A 959 6.08 30.90 -4.36
C ALA A 959 4.93 30.91 -3.33
N SER A 960 3.67 30.85 -3.79
CA SER A 960 2.47 30.77 -2.95
C SER A 960 2.49 29.56 -2.02
N PHE A 961 2.79 28.37 -2.55
CA PHE A 961 2.84 27.14 -1.74
C PHE A 961 4.01 27.14 -0.75
N GLN A 962 5.13 27.74 -1.13
CA GLN A 962 6.28 27.91 -0.23
C GLN A 962 5.94 28.88 0.91
N GLN A 963 5.36 30.04 0.59
CA GLN A 963 5.04 31.10 1.54
C GLN A 963 3.95 30.67 2.52
N TYR A 964 2.83 30.13 2.02
CA TYR A 964 1.65 29.89 2.84
C TYR A 964 1.61 28.49 3.46
N LEU A 965 2.13 27.47 2.77
CA LEU A 965 2.08 26.08 3.25
C LEU A 965 3.43 25.56 3.75
N GLY A 966 4.52 26.34 3.59
CA GLY A 966 5.86 25.91 4.00
C GLY A 966 6.39 24.73 3.18
N TYR A 967 5.86 24.49 1.97
CA TYR A 967 6.26 23.34 1.17
C TYR A 967 7.72 23.47 0.71
N PRO A 968 8.53 22.41 0.83
CA PRO A 968 9.89 22.40 0.29
C PRO A 968 9.89 22.59 -1.23
N VAL A 969 10.69 23.54 -1.73
CA VAL A 969 10.75 23.90 -3.17
C VAL A 969 11.12 22.71 -4.05
N ASN A 970 12.00 21.83 -3.59
CA ASN A 970 12.40 20.60 -4.29
C ASN A 970 11.26 19.57 -4.43
N ILE A 971 10.21 19.66 -3.60
CA ILE A 971 9.03 18.79 -3.69
C ILE A 971 8.00 19.42 -4.63
N ILE A 972 7.57 20.65 -4.34
CA ILE A 972 6.44 21.31 -5.03
C ILE A 972 6.77 21.77 -6.46
N SER A 973 8.04 22.06 -6.77
CA SER A 973 8.44 22.48 -8.12
C SER A 973 8.09 21.46 -9.21
N GLN A 974 8.02 20.17 -8.89
CA GLN A 974 7.61 19.15 -9.86
C GLN A 974 6.15 19.31 -10.30
N ASN A 975 5.26 19.78 -9.43
CA ASN A 975 3.86 20.05 -9.75
C ASN A 975 3.67 21.12 -10.82
N ALA A 976 4.68 21.99 -11.02
CA ALA A 976 4.67 23.01 -12.07
C ALA A 976 5.14 22.50 -13.44
N THR A 977 5.63 21.25 -13.51
CA THR A 977 6.19 20.68 -14.74
C THR A 977 5.17 19.87 -15.54
N GLU A 978 5.55 19.44 -16.74
CA GLU A 978 4.77 18.51 -17.56
C GLU A 978 4.57 17.14 -16.92
N ALA A 979 5.37 16.76 -15.91
CA ALA A 979 5.20 15.50 -15.19
C ALA A 979 3.86 15.42 -14.43
N PHE A 980 3.24 16.56 -14.12
CA PHE A 980 1.93 16.64 -13.46
C PHE A 980 0.77 16.90 -14.42
N LEU A 981 0.98 16.88 -15.73
CA LEU A 981 -0.14 16.82 -16.67
C LEU A 981 -0.92 15.51 -16.49
N PRO A 982 -2.26 15.57 -16.50
CA PRO A 982 -3.06 14.36 -16.65
C PRO A 982 -2.63 13.57 -17.89
N ARG A 983 -2.59 12.25 -17.77
CA ARG A 983 -2.24 11.33 -18.86
C ARG A 983 -3.51 10.71 -19.39
N THR A 984 -3.94 11.16 -20.57
CA THR A 984 -5.15 10.66 -21.24
C THR A 984 -4.99 9.24 -21.76
N SER A 985 -3.80 8.84 -22.22
CA SER A 985 -3.53 7.47 -22.71
C SER A 985 -3.82 6.41 -21.63
N ASP A 986 -3.40 6.69 -20.40
CA ASP A 986 -3.50 5.78 -19.26
C ASP A 986 -4.66 6.14 -18.33
N LEU A 987 -5.42 7.19 -18.66
CA LEU A 987 -6.54 7.75 -17.89
C LEU A 987 -6.19 7.96 -16.40
N TYR A 988 -5.23 8.84 -16.10
CA TYR A 988 -4.98 9.25 -14.72
C TYR A 988 -4.61 10.73 -14.60
N SER A 989 -4.78 11.25 -13.38
CA SER A 989 -4.33 12.59 -12.96
C SER A 989 -3.25 12.48 -11.89
N CYS A 990 -2.31 13.42 -11.84
CA CYS A 990 -1.19 13.43 -10.89
C CYS A 990 -1.49 14.34 -9.69
N TRP A 991 -1.15 13.88 -8.49
CA TRP A 991 -1.41 14.58 -7.23
C TRP A 991 -0.24 14.47 -6.27
N LEU A 992 -0.06 15.52 -5.46
CA LEU A 992 0.80 15.55 -4.29
C LEU A 992 -0.11 15.60 -3.06
N VAL A 993 -0.16 14.51 -2.31
CA VAL A 993 -0.94 14.44 -1.07
C VAL A 993 -0.03 14.82 0.09
N GLU A 994 -0.47 15.73 0.94
CA GLU A 994 0.20 16.14 2.17
C GLU A 994 -0.72 15.90 3.37
N THR A 995 -0.15 15.33 4.43
CA THR A 995 -0.77 15.24 5.74
C THR A 995 0.30 15.19 6.82
N GLY A 996 0.11 15.95 7.90
CA GLY A 996 1.06 16.02 9.00
C GLY A 996 2.48 16.45 8.59
N GLY A 997 2.63 17.24 7.52
CA GLY A 997 3.93 17.68 7.00
C GLY A 997 4.68 16.65 6.15
N ARG A 998 4.13 15.45 5.93
CA ARG A 998 4.68 14.41 5.03
C ARG A 998 4.02 14.46 3.66
N PHE A 999 4.71 13.97 2.62
CA PHE A 999 4.31 14.14 1.23
C PHE A 999 4.29 12.80 0.46
N TRP A 1000 3.24 12.58 -0.33
CA TRP A 1000 3.11 11.43 -1.23
C TRP A 1000 2.87 11.90 -2.65
N ARG A 1001 3.71 11.44 -3.58
CA ARG A 1001 3.49 11.67 -5.02
C ARG A 1001 2.64 10.55 -5.58
N THR A 1002 1.43 10.87 -6.01
CA THR A 1002 0.43 9.90 -6.41
C THR A 1002 -0.23 10.18 -7.75
N ARG A 1003 -0.98 9.18 -8.20
CA ARG A 1003 -1.84 9.19 -9.37
C ARG A 1003 -3.21 8.74 -8.95
N PHE A 1004 -4.23 9.41 -9.46
CA PHE A 1004 -5.62 9.01 -9.29
C PHE A 1004 -6.15 8.45 -10.62
N TYR A 1005 -6.60 7.21 -10.59
CA TYR A 1005 -7.15 6.48 -11.73
C TYR A 1005 -8.68 6.42 -11.60
N PRO A 1006 -9.43 7.33 -12.27
CA PRO A 1006 -10.88 7.31 -12.20
C PRO A 1006 -11.46 6.06 -12.90
N GLY A 1007 -12.60 5.59 -12.41
CA GLY A 1007 -13.46 4.70 -13.20
C GLY A 1007 -13.93 5.42 -14.48
N GLU A 1008 -13.97 4.71 -15.59
CA GLU A 1008 -14.24 5.27 -16.91
C GLU A 1008 -15.63 5.94 -17.01
N MET A 1009 -16.67 5.27 -16.50
CA MET A 1009 -18.03 5.84 -16.46
C MET A 1009 -18.12 7.04 -15.51
N MET A 1010 -17.35 7.01 -14.41
CA MET A 1010 -17.28 8.13 -13.47
C MET A 1010 -16.67 9.35 -14.15
N LEU A 1011 -15.56 9.17 -14.88
CA LEU A 1011 -14.93 10.23 -15.67
C LEU A 1011 -15.90 10.79 -16.73
N ALA A 1012 -16.61 9.93 -17.46
CA ALA A 1012 -17.59 10.34 -18.45
C ALA A 1012 -18.79 11.12 -17.85
N SER A 1013 -19.16 10.84 -16.60
CA SER A 1013 -20.26 11.54 -15.91
C SER A 1013 -19.94 13.01 -15.59
N VAL A 1014 -18.65 13.34 -15.40
CA VAL A 1014 -18.17 14.69 -15.07
C VAL A 1014 -17.46 15.39 -16.24
N ALA A 1015 -17.45 14.77 -17.43
CA ALA A 1015 -17.00 15.40 -18.66
C ALA A 1015 -17.91 16.59 -19.01
N ASN A 1016 -17.34 17.79 -19.10
CA ASN A 1016 -18.11 19.04 -19.11
C ASN A 1016 -17.60 20.07 -20.13
N ASN A 1017 -16.57 19.75 -20.92
CA ASN A 1017 -16.21 20.62 -22.04
C ASN A 1017 -17.35 20.65 -23.07
N GLN A 1018 -17.51 21.77 -23.79
CA GLN A 1018 -18.65 21.98 -24.70
C GLN A 1018 -18.84 20.82 -25.69
N ASP A 1019 -17.77 20.39 -26.37
CA ASP A 1019 -17.82 19.27 -27.32
C ASP A 1019 -18.17 17.93 -26.66
N GLU A 1020 -17.71 17.69 -25.42
CA GLU A 1020 -18.01 16.48 -24.65
C GLU A 1020 -19.48 16.43 -24.25
N ARG A 1021 -20.03 17.58 -23.83
CA ARG A 1021 -21.44 17.72 -23.46
C ARG A 1021 -22.35 17.46 -24.63
N GLU A 1022 -22.11 18.12 -25.76
CA GLU A 1022 -22.93 17.94 -26.95
C GLU A 1022 -22.88 16.49 -27.44
N ALA A 1023 -21.70 15.85 -27.39
CA ALA A 1023 -21.56 14.43 -27.71
C ALA A 1023 -22.35 13.53 -26.77
N ARG A 1024 -22.27 13.78 -25.46
CA ARG A 1024 -23.02 13.02 -24.47
C ARG A 1024 -24.52 13.22 -24.61
N GLU A 1025 -24.99 14.46 -24.77
CA GLU A 1025 -26.41 14.77 -24.97
C GLU A 1025 -26.96 14.07 -26.21
N ARG A 1026 -26.20 14.06 -27.33
CA ARG A 1026 -26.56 13.29 -28.54
C ARG A 1026 -26.72 11.80 -28.27
N VAL A 1027 -25.80 11.20 -27.51
CA VAL A 1027 -25.86 9.76 -27.19
C VAL A 1027 -26.99 9.46 -26.21
N MET A 1028 -27.09 10.23 -25.12
CA MET A 1028 -28.10 10.03 -24.06
C MET A 1028 -29.53 10.17 -24.61
N ALA A 1029 -29.76 11.08 -25.58
CA ALA A 1029 -31.07 11.25 -26.23
C ALA A 1029 -31.56 10.01 -27.01
N GLN A 1030 -30.67 9.05 -27.29
CA GLN A 1030 -31.03 7.79 -27.98
C GLN A 1030 -31.60 6.75 -27.01
N TYR A 1031 -31.56 6.99 -25.70
CA TYR A 1031 -32.01 6.06 -24.67
C TYR A 1031 -33.23 6.62 -23.92
N PRO A 1032 -34.13 5.77 -23.39
CA PRO A 1032 -35.28 6.22 -22.62
C PRO A 1032 -34.84 6.94 -21.33
N ASP A 1033 -35.54 8.02 -20.97
CA ASP A 1033 -35.33 8.74 -19.71
C ASP A 1033 -35.87 7.94 -18.51
N THR A 1034 -35.13 6.90 -18.17
CA THR A 1034 -35.36 5.99 -17.05
C THR A 1034 -34.01 5.75 -16.39
N ALA A 1035 -33.96 5.41 -15.10
CA ALA A 1035 -32.69 5.14 -14.43
C ALA A 1035 -31.82 4.10 -15.18
N LYS A 1036 -32.44 3.04 -15.72
CA LYS A 1036 -31.76 2.04 -16.55
C LYS A 1036 -31.30 2.61 -17.90
N GLY A 1037 -32.15 3.37 -18.59
CA GLY A 1037 -31.82 3.98 -19.88
C GLY A 1037 -30.71 5.01 -19.77
N ASN A 1038 -30.72 5.85 -18.72
CA ASN A 1038 -29.67 6.84 -18.46
C ASN A 1038 -28.31 6.17 -18.15
N LEU A 1039 -28.30 5.04 -17.44
CA LEU A 1039 -27.07 4.26 -17.21
C LEU A 1039 -26.56 3.58 -18.49
N LEU A 1040 -27.46 3.05 -19.32
CA LEU A 1040 -27.10 2.47 -20.63
C LEU A 1040 -26.56 3.53 -21.59
N GLY A 1041 -27.19 4.70 -21.63
CA GLY A 1041 -26.72 5.86 -22.40
C GLY A 1041 -25.35 6.34 -21.92
N LEU A 1042 -25.14 6.43 -20.61
CA LEU A 1042 -23.84 6.81 -20.05
C LEU A 1042 -22.76 5.78 -20.41
N ARG A 1043 -23.08 4.49 -20.35
CA ARG A 1043 -22.16 3.42 -20.79
C ARG A 1043 -21.82 3.57 -22.27
N ALA A 1044 -22.83 3.71 -23.14
CA ALA A 1044 -22.61 3.88 -24.58
C ALA A 1044 -21.77 5.13 -24.90
N PHE A 1045 -22.00 6.23 -24.19
CA PHE A 1045 -21.15 7.41 -24.30
C PHE A 1045 -19.73 7.13 -23.84
N THR A 1046 -19.55 6.42 -22.71
CA THR A 1046 -18.23 6.04 -22.17
C THR A 1046 -17.45 5.19 -23.18
N ASP A 1047 -18.09 4.17 -23.77
CA ASP A 1047 -17.49 3.24 -24.73
C ASP A 1047 -16.96 3.98 -25.99
N ALA A 1048 -17.59 5.09 -26.39
CA ALA A 1048 -17.13 5.94 -27.48
C ALA A 1048 -16.16 7.05 -27.03
N TYR A 1049 -16.38 7.63 -25.86
CA TYR A 1049 -15.63 8.76 -25.31
C TYR A 1049 -14.21 8.37 -24.92
N ILE A 1050 -14.03 7.23 -24.25
CA ILE A 1050 -12.74 6.81 -23.73
C ILE A 1050 -11.70 6.55 -24.83
N PRO A 1051 -12.02 5.79 -25.91
CA PRO A 1051 -11.10 5.64 -27.04
C PRO A 1051 -10.77 6.99 -27.69
N ALA A 1052 -11.77 7.85 -27.94
CA ALA A 1052 -11.56 9.16 -28.53
C ALA A 1052 -10.63 10.03 -27.66
N LEU A 1053 -10.79 9.99 -26.33
CA LEU A 1053 -9.95 10.70 -25.37
C LEU A 1053 -8.50 10.17 -25.36
N LYS A 1054 -8.32 8.83 -25.38
CA LYS A 1054 -6.99 8.18 -25.41
C LYS A 1054 -6.24 8.49 -26.71
N GLU A 1055 -6.94 8.52 -27.83
CA GLU A 1055 -6.39 8.78 -29.16
C GLU A 1055 -6.34 10.27 -29.52
N ASN A 1056 -6.80 11.15 -28.63
CA ASN A 1056 -6.92 12.59 -28.84
C ASN A 1056 -7.71 12.95 -30.12
N ARG A 1057 -8.76 12.17 -30.42
CA ARG A 1057 -9.73 12.43 -31.50
C ARG A 1057 -10.82 13.39 -30.98
N GLY A 1058 -11.21 14.39 -31.76
CA GLY A 1058 -12.29 15.32 -31.36
C GLY A 1058 -13.66 14.63 -31.25
N PHE A 1059 -14.56 15.12 -30.39
CA PHE A 1059 -15.79 14.40 -29.99
C PHE A 1059 -17.00 14.57 -30.92
N LYS A 1060 -16.89 15.37 -31.99
CA LYS A 1060 -18.04 15.72 -32.85
C LYS A 1060 -18.71 14.52 -33.52
N HIS A 1061 -17.95 13.48 -33.85
CA HIS A 1061 -18.44 12.27 -34.51
C HIS A 1061 -19.26 11.36 -33.57
N ILE A 1062 -19.09 11.50 -32.25
CA ILE A 1062 -19.75 10.64 -31.26
C ILE A 1062 -21.27 10.93 -31.26
N GLY A 1063 -22.06 9.85 -31.39
CA GLY A 1063 -23.52 9.89 -31.41
C GLY A 1063 -24.15 10.29 -32.75
N GLN A 1064 -23.36 10.41 -33.83
CA GLN A 1064 -23.86 10.72 -35.19
C GLN A 1064 -24.18 9.49 -36.03
N GLU A 1065 -23.58 8.33 -35.72
CA GLU A 1065 -23.87 7.07 -36.39
C GLU A 1065 -25.18 6.49 -35.83
N ILE A 1066 -26.21 6.41 -36.67
CA ILE A 1066 -27.45 5.70 -36.35
C ILE A 1066 -27.13 4.21 -36.39
N HIS A 1067 -26.65 3.64 -35.28
CA HIS A 1067 -26.68 2.19 -35.13
C HIS A 1067 -28.15 1.77 -35.02
N GLN A 1068 -28.70 1.24 -36.12
CA GLN A 1068 -29.91 0.43 -36.12
C GLN A 1068 -29.70 -0.76 -35.19
N THR A 1069 -29.91 -0.57 -33.89
CA THR A 1069 -29.88 -1.65 -32.91
C THR A 1069 -31.28 -2.25 -32.82
N THR A 1070 -31.62 -3.01 -33.86
CA THR A 1070 -32.75 -3.96 -33.85
C THR A 1070 -32.61 -4.95 -32.67
N ALA A 1071 -31.39 -5.18 -32.17
CA ALA A 1071 -31.08 -6.03 -31.02
C ALA A 1071 -31.42 -5.43 -29.62
N LEU A 1072 -31.50 -4.11 -29.44
CA LEU A 1072 -31.78 -3.49 -28.13
C LEU A 1072 -33.28 -3.41 -27.80
N ARG A 1073 -34.14 -3.40 -28.82
CA ARG A 1073 -35.61 -3.44 -28.63
C ARG A 1073 -36.09 -4.76 -28.01
N ASP A 1074 -35.37 -5.85 -28.21
CA ASP A 1074 -35.73 -7.16 -27.65
C ASP A 1074 -35.29 -7.32 -26.18
N TRP A 1075 -34.24 -6.62 -25.75
CA TRP A 1075 -33.74 -6.62 -24.36
C TRP A 1075 -34.51 -5.68 -23.39
N LEU A 1076 -35.36 -4.81 -23.92
CA LEU A 1076 -36.11 -3.81 -23.14
C LEU A 1076 -37.59 -4.16 -22.94
N ARG A 1077 -38.06 -5.33 -23.43
CA ARG A 1077 -39.41 -5.81 -23.10
C ARG A 1077 -39.44 -6.33 -21.65
N PRO A 1078 -40.42 -5.92 -20.82
CA PRO A 1078 -40.58 -6.53 -19.50
C PRO A 1078 -40.94 -8.00 -19.68
N THR A 1079 -40.19 -8.90 -19.04
CA THR A 1079 -40.59 -10.30 -18.90
C THR A 1079 -41.83 -10.35 -18.02
N VAL A 1080 -42.99 -10.45 -18.66
CA VAL A 1080 -44.25 -10.77 -17.98
C VAL A 1080 -44.08 -12.11 -17.30
N SER A 1081 -44.36 -12.17 -16.00
CA SER A 1081 -44.27 -13.41 -15.23
C SER A 1081 -45.27 -14.44 -15.79
N PRO A 1082 -44.97 -15.75 -15.73
CA PRO A 1082 -45.92 -16.79 -16.15
C PRO A 1082 -47.25 -16.78 -15.36
N ALA A 1083 -47.31 -16.08 -14.22
CA ALA A 1083 -48.50 -15.99 -13.38
C ALA A 1083 -49.57 -15.02 -13.92
N ASP A 1084 -49.19 -14.04 -14.76
CA ASP A 1084 -50.12 -13.02 -15.24
C ASP A 1084 -50.85 -13.40 -16.54
N ARG A 1085 -50.53 -14.55 -17.15
CA ARG A 1085 -51.19 -15.05 -18.37
C ARG A 1085 -52.52 -15.78 -18.14
N LEU A 1086 -52.94 -15.99 -16.89
CA LEU A 1086 -54.15 -16.76 -16.57
C LEU A 1086 -55.40 -15.91 -16.26
N ASN A 1087 -55.32 -14.58 -16.27
CA ASN A 1087 -56.44 -13.71 -15.86
C ASN A 1087 -56.97 -12.74 -16.93
N GLN A 1088 -56.65 -12.94 -18.22
CA GLN A 1088 -57.21 -12.11 -19.30
C GLN A 1088 -57.72 -12.93 -20.50
N SER A 1089 -58.47 -14.00 -20.23
CA SER A 1089 -59.30 -14.65 -21.25
C SER A 1089 -60.76 -14.67 -20.81
N GLY A 1090 -61.45 -13.55 -21.04
CA GLY A 1090 -62.89 -13.43 -20.84
C GLY A 1090 -63.39 -12.16 -21.52
N ALA A 1091 -64.25 -12.33 -22.53
CA ALA A 1091 -64.76 -11.34 -23.49
C ALA A 1091 -63.76 -10.98 -24.60
N SER A 1092 -64.06 -11.05 -25.90
CA SER A 1092 -65.33 -11.09 -26.62
C SER A 1092 -65.09 -11.62 -28.04
N LEU A 1093 -66.03 -12.43 -28.53
CA LEU A 1093 -66.19 -12.86 -29.92
C LEU A 1093 -66.52 -11.67 -30.83
N GLN A 1094 -65.92 -11.58 -32.02
CA GLN A 1094 -66.61 -11.66 -33.32
C GLN A 1094 -65.68 -11.30 -34.52
N GLU A 1095 -65.84 -12.13 -35.54
CA GLU A 1095 -65.82 -11.85 -37.00
C GLU A 1095 -64.51 -11.70 -37.79
N GLU A 1096 -64.40 -12.65 -38.75
CA GLU A 1096 -63.97 -12.55 -40.15
C GLU A 1096 -62.54 -12.06 -40.46
N GLY A 1097 -61.76 -12.67 -41.35
CA GLY A 1097 -61.99 -13.73 -42.30
C GLY A 1097 -60.84 -13.75 -43.32
N ASP A 1098 -60.47 -14.95 -43.72
CA ASP A 1098 -59.91 -15.35 -45.01
C ASP A 1098 -58.43 -15.08 -45.43
N ARG A 1099 -57.83 -16.23 -45.80
CA ARG A 1099 -56.97 -16.53 -46.96
C ARG A 1099 -55.42 -16.45 -46.90
N SER A 1100 -54.89 -17.67 -46.82
CA SER A 1100 -54.14 -18.41 -47.87
C SER A 1100 -52.60 -18.30 -47.94
N GLU A 1101 -51.98 -19.48 -47.76
CA GLU A 1101 -50.96 -20.13 -48.62
C GLU A 1101 -49.65 -19.35 -48.89
N ASN A 1102 -48.43 -19.89 -48.81
CA ASN A 1102 -47.99 -21.24 -49.15
C ASN A 1102 -46.54 -21.48 -48.66
N ASN A 1103 -46.29 -22.73 -48.28
CA ASN A 1103 -45.15 -23.62 -48.58
C ASN A 1103 -43.66 -23.34 -48.26
N ASP A 1104 -43.10 -24.43 -47.70
CA ASP A 1104 -41.78 -25.06 -47.89
C ASP A 1104 -40.52 -24.29 -47.42
N GLY A 1105 -39.55 -24.88 -46.71
CA GLY A 1105 -39.25 -26.27 -46.36
C GLY A 1105 -37.73 -26.38 -46.10
N GLN A 1106 -37.32 -27.43 -45.37
CA GLN A 1106 -35.95 -27.94 -45.14
C GLN A 1106 -35.09 -27.41 -43.98
N GLN A 1107 -34.95 -28.26 -42.94
CA GLN A 1107 -33.74 -29.03 -42.55
C GLN A 1107 -32.37 -28.33 -42.70
N ALA A 1108 -31.38 -28.40 -41.79
CA ALA A 1108 -31.14 -29.21 -40.59
C ALA A 1108 -29.88 -28.66 -39.84
N GLU A 1109 -29.67 -29.22 -38.65
CA GLU A 1109 -28.37 -29.47 -37.97
C GLU A 1109 -27.58 -28.35 -37.24
N SER A 1110 -27.62 -28.50 -35.91
CA SER A 1110 -26.50 -28.55 -34.95
C SER A 1110 -25.39 -27.49 -35.01
N SER A 1111 -25.25 -26.72 -33.93
CA SER A 1111 -24.08 -26.84 -33.05
C SER A 1111 -24.26 -25.96 -31.81
N LEU A 1112 -23.97 -26.58 -30.66
CA LEU A 1112 -23.67 -25.88 -29.42
C LEU A 1112 -22.51 -24.91 -29.66
N ILE A 1113 -22.56 -23.74 -29.02
CA ILE A 1113 -21.49 -23.19 -28.18
C ILE A 1113 -22.11 -22.09 -27.33
N ALA A 1114 -21.97 -22.25 -26.02
CA ALA A 1114 -22.26 -21.24 -25.02
C ALA A 1114 -21.06 -20.29 -24.89
N SER A 1115 -21.37 -19.00 -24.76
CA SER A 1115 -20.53 -17.98 -24.13
C SER A 1115 -21.44 -17.11 -23.27
#